data_AF-A0A7C4PIR5-F1
#
_entry.id   AF-A0A7C4PIR5-F1
#
_cell.length_a   1.000
_cell.length_b   1.000
_cell.length_c   1.000
_cell.angle_alpha   90.00
_cell.angle_beta   90.00
_cell.angle_gamma   90.00
#
_symmetry.space_group_name_H-M   'P 1'
#
loop_
_entity.id
_entity.type
_entity.pdbx_description
1 polymer ?
#
loop_
_entity_poly.entity_id
_entity_poly.type
_entity_poly.pdbx_seq_one_letter_code
_entity_poly.pdbx_strand_id
1 'polypeptide(L)'
;ESARDEPYLDILSTMYPRLEKLVEYATVPGETRPFIMCEYAHAMGNSPGNLKEYWEIIEAYPRLRGGFIWDWVDQGLARKTEDGRTWFAYGGDFGDEPSDYSFCINGLIFPDRQIHPSMWEVKKVYQPVAVTAVDLKAGKVAVRNKHFFTDLSYLQPSWRVRADGKTLGEGLLPRLSTPPGESEVVNIPLPDFTPEPGTEYWLQLSFTLAEDRPWAEKGHEVAWEQFQLPVTVPAPARLPLDSLPALKIEEALARSVLSGKDFSLVFDKEEGRIVSLKWRGKELLVRGPQINFWRAPTENDLNTWGDERAALRWRAVGYDQLAEYVDQVEMKRLSPASAQILVRSQVRVKDGAQLPSMVSADPRLNMLAQGMNQLLDEELLQGLCTRMGVSYLDLPGDEKPRKIQSLLATLAMQDRISEMLQTVKAVLLEANRPVPPELEQALQAGGFGGDATPVQPAAFNVEITYTVYGSGDVLAHVHVKPEVQGLPFLPRLGLQMRLPEGFERVTWFGRGPHETYNDRQEGARVDVFTSTVDEQFVPYIVPQENGNKTEVRWVSLNAEDQVGFLAVGKPWINFSALHYSVEDLDRCRHPHELTRLPEVVLNLDYGQSGLGSASCGPGRLEKYQLKAEKIEFDVRLRPYDGRSDSPVKLAKQAF
;
A
#
# COMPACT_ATOMS: atom_id res chain seq x y z
N GLU A 1 20.06 1.69 16.78
CA GLU A 1 21.29 1.80 17.61
C GLU A 1 22.41 2.43 16.78
N SER A 2 23.37 3.11 17.42
CA SER A 2 24.54 3.72 16.76
C SER A 2 25.76 3.60 17.67
N ALA A 3 26.92 3.35 17.08
CA ALA A 3 28.20 3.36 17.77
C ALA A 3 28.70 4.78 18.12
N ARG A 4 27.87 5.83 17.87
CA ARG A 4 28.13 7.25 18.17
C ARG A 4 29.40 7.78 17.47
N ASP A 5 29.83 8.98 17.85
CA ASP A 5 31.05 9.64 17.38
C ASP A 5 32.26 9.18 18.18
N GLU A 6 32.52 7.87 18.14
CA GLU A 6 33.65 7.29 18.85
C GLU A 6 34.92 7.36 17.98
N PRO A 7 36.08 7.77 18.55
CA PRO A 7 37.30 8.03 17.78
C PRO A 7 37.97 6.77 17.23
N TYR A 8 37.57 5.58 17.70
CA TYR A 8 38.07 4.29 17.22
C TYR A 8 37.29 3.72 16.02
N LEU A 9 36.30 4.46 15.50
CA LEU A 9 35.49 4.06 14.35
C LEU A 9 35.93 4.77 13.08
N ASP A 10 36.26 3.98 12.04
CA ASP A 10 36.61 4.49 10.71
C ASP A 10 35.38 4.85 9.86
N ILE A 11 34.22 4.23 10.16
CA ILE A 11 32.95 4.40 9.44
C ILE A 11 31.86 4.72 10.45
N LEU A 12 31.09 5.78 10.19
CA LEU A 12 29.91 6.08 10.98
C LEU A 12 28.75 5.20 10.52
N SER A 13 28.01 4.65 11.48
CA SER A 13 26.88 3.78 11.18
C SER A 13 25.74 3.95 12.18
N THR A 14 24.53 3.81 11.67
CA THR A 14 23.32 3.63 12.47
C THR A 14 22.36 2.70 11.74
N MET A 15 21.58 1.95 12.52
CA MET A 15 20.46 1.18 12.00
C MET A 15 19.24 2.10 11.81
N TYR A 16 18.51 1.91 10.71
CA TYR A 16 17.19 2.46 10.42
C TYR A 16 17.04 3.99 10.62
N PRO A 17 17.96 4.85 10.15
CA PRO A 17 17.78 6.30 10.27
C PRO A 17 16.59 6.77 9.44
N ARG A 18 15.84 7.75 9.97
CA ARG A 18 14.88 8.52 9.16
C ARG A 18 15.64 9.33 8.09
N LEU A 19 14.95 9.69 7.01
CA LEU A 19 15.56 10.41 5.88
C LEU A 19 16.20 11.74 6.30
N GLU A 20 15.56 12.49 7.19
CA GLU A 20 16.05 13.76 7.70
C GLU A 20 17.37 13.57 8.46
N LYS A 21 17.43 12.50 9.26
CA LYS A 21 18.63 12.15 10.02
C LYS A 21 19.79 11.76 9.10
N LEU A 22 19.51 11.14 7.97
CA LEU A 22 20.52 10.80 6.97
C LEU A 22 21.18 12.07 6.38
N VAL A 23 20.40 13.12 6.11
CA VAL A 23 20.91 14.43 5.68
C VAL A 23 21.73 15.10 6.79
N GLU A 24 21.30 15.01 8.04
CA GLU A 24 22.09 15.52 9.18
C GLU A 24 23.45 14.84 9.26
N TYR A 25 23.50 13.50 9.18
CA TYR A 25 24.77 12.76 9.22
C TYR A 25 25.70 13.14 8.07
N ALA A 26 25.15 13.41 6.88
CA ALA A 26 25.91 13.82 5.71
C ALA A 26 26.56 15.21 5.85
N THR A 27 25.98 16.09 6.67
CA THR A 27 26.32 17.54 6.70
C THR A 27 27.01 18.00 7.98
N VAL A 28 27.32 17.10 8.91
CA VAL A 28 28.08 17.42 10.14
C VAL A 28 29.39 18.16 9.81
N PRO A 29 29.60 19.39 10.30
CA PRO A 29 30.80 20.17 10.02
C PRO A 29 32.08 19.49 10.55
N GLY A 30 33.12 19.44 9.71
CA GLY A 30 34.42 18.87 10.08
C GLY A 30 34.49 17.34 10.07
N GLU A 31 33.35 16.66 9.96
CA GLU A 31 33.32 15.20 9.85
C GLU A 31 33.68 14.76 8.43
N THR A 32 34.60 13.80 8.33
CA THR A 32 35.15 13.33 7.05
C THR A 32 34.91 11.84 6.81
N ARG A 33 34.55 11.07 7.85
CA ARG A 33 34.28 9.64 7.73
C ARG A 33 33.04 9.39 6.87
N PRO A 34 33.03 8.30 6.10
CA PRO A 34 31.85 7.86 5.40
C PRO A 34 30.77 7.41 6.39
N PHE A 35 29.53 7.50 5.95
CA PHE A 35 28.38 6.99 6.67
C PHE A 35 27.75 5.84 5.88
N ILE A 36 27.54 4.71 6.56
CA ILE A 36 26.90 3.52 5.99
C ILE A 36 25.81 3.07 6.96
N MET A 37 24.60 2.83 6.47
CA MET A 37 23.56 2.22 7.28
C MET A 37 23.84 0.72 7.37
N CYS A 38 24.25 0.21 8.54
CA CYS A 38 24.45 -1.23 8.71
C CYS A 38 23.15 -2.03 8.50
N GLU A 39 21.99 -1.41 8.78
CA GLU A 39 20.66 -1.93 8.46
C GLU A 39 19.75 -0.76 8.08
N TYR A 40 18.96 -0.90 7.01
CA TYR A 40 17.89 0.04 6.64
C TYR A 40 16.80 -0.69 5.85
N ALA A 41 15.69 0.01 5.58
CA ALA A 41 14.60 -0.47 4.72
C ALA A 41 14.14 -1.90 5.07
N HIS A 42 13.70 -2.10 6.32
CA HIS A 42 13.28 -3.40 6.83
C HIS A 42 12.21 -4.06 5.95
N ALA A 43 12.49 -5.25 5.43
CA ALA A 43 11.73 -5.90 4.36
C ALA A 43 10.70 -6.92 4.85
N MET A 44 10.34 -6.89 6.14
CA MET A 44 9.32 -7.75 6.74
C MET A 44 7.96 -7.63 6.05
N GLY A 45 7.46 -8.77 5.56
CA GLY A 45 6.19 -8.85 4.86
C GLY A 45 6.16 -7.96 3.61
N ASN A 46 5.09 -7.18 3.45
CA ASN A 46 4.89 -6.33 2.28
C ASN A 46 5.59 -4.99 2.50
N SER A 47 6.89 -5.01 2.20
CA SER A 47 7.87 -3.98 2.53
C SER A 47 9.05 -4.08 1.57
N PRO A 48 10.04 -3.16 1.55
CA PRO A 48 10.00 -1.78 2.04
C PRO A 48 9.43 -0.81 1.01
N GLY A 49 8.78 0.23 1.51
CA GLY A 49 8.49 1.47 0.80
C GLY A 49 9.59 2.52 0.99
N ASN A 50 9.51 3.62 0.24
CA ASN A 50 10.43 4.78 0.29
C ASN A 50 11.90 4.49 -0.10
N LEU A 51 12.17 3.37 -0.77
CA LEU A 51 13.56 3.00 -1.11
C LEU A 51 14.20 4.01 -2.07
N LYS A 52 13.40 4.56 -2.99
CA LYS A 52 13.80 5.61 -3.93
C LYS A 52 14.34 6.84 -3.20
N GLU A 53 13.64 7.34 -2.20
CA GLU A 53 14.02 8.54 -1.45
C GLU A 53 15.33 8.36 -0.69
N TYR A 54 15.57 7.18 -0.12
CA TYR A 54 16.87 6.87 0.48
C TYR A 54 18.00 7.06 -0.53
N TRP A 55 17.84 6.50 -1.73
CA TRP A 55 18.88 6.52 -2.76
C TRP A 55 19.05 7.89 -3.43
N GLU A 56 17.97 8.66 -3.58
CA GLU A 56 18.07 10.07 -3.99
C GLU A 56 18.95 10.87 -3.01
N ILE A 57 18.81 10.64 -1.69
CA ILE A 57 19.65 11.28 -0.67
C ILE A 57 21.07 10.73 -0.69
N ILE A 58 21.25 9.40 -0.72
CA ILE A 58 22.58 8.76 -0.75
C ILE A 58 23.41 9.27 -1.93
N GLU A 59 22.81 9.40 -3.11
CA GLU A 59 23.50 9.84 -4.32
C GLU A 59 23.80 11.36 -4.32
N ALA A 60 23.05 12.15 -3.54
CA ALA A 60 23.26 13.59 -3.43
C ALA A 60 24.44 13.97 -2.52
N TYR A 61 24.79 13.14 -1.54
CA TYR A 61 25.79 13.48 -0.51
C TYR A 61 27.02 12.56 -0.55
N PRO A 62 28.23 13.08 -0.83
CA PRO A 62 29.44 12.25 -0.97
C PRO A 62 29.82 11.41 0.25
N ARG A 63 29.42 11.82 1.46
CA ARG A 63 29.72 11.04 2.69
C ARG A 63 28.80 9.85 2.87
N LEU A 64 27.61 9.83 2.26
CA LEU A 64 26.69 8.71 2.34
C LEU A 64 27.13 7.63 1.34
N ARG A 65 27.38 6.42 1.84
CA ARG A 65 27.90 5.29 1.04
C ARG A 65 26.93 4.10 1.01
N GLY A 66 25.64 4.39 1.10
CA GLY A 66 24.57 3.41 1.03
C GLY A 66 24.31 2.69 2.35
N GLY A 67 23.91 1.43 2.25
CA GLY A 67 23.60 0.59 3.39
C GLY A 67 23.16 -0.81 3.00
N PHE A 68 22.83 -1.63 4.00
CA PHE A 68 22.42 -3.02 3.82
C PHE A 68 20.93 -3.17 4.18
N ILE A 69 20.14 -3.65 3.23
CA ILE A 69 18.71 -3.92 3.46
C ILE A 69 18.60 -5.07 4.47
N TRP A 70 17.72 -4.92 5.46
CA TRP A 70 17.41 -6.00 6.40
C TRP A 70 16.10 -6.69 5.99
N ASP A 71 16.09 -7.95 5.58
CA ASP A 71 17.24 -8.79 5.27
C ASP A 71 17.07 -9.55 3.95
N TRP A 72 17.95 -10.53 3.71
CA TRP A 72 17.95 -11.26 2.44
C TRP A 72 16.81 -12.26 2.34
N VAL A 73 16.59 -13.10 3.36
CA VAL A 73 15.73 -14.29 3.27
C VAL A 73 14.93 -14.50 4.55
N ASP A 74 13.64 -14.76 4.38
CA ASP A 74 12.76 -15.14 5.48
C ASP A 74 13.27 -16.39 6.20
N GLN A 75 13.31 -16.35 7.53
CA GLN A 75 13.74 -17.47 8.35
C GLN A 75 12.57 -18.40 8.72
N GLY A 76 11.69 -18.65 7.74
CA GLY A 76 10.55 -19.56 7.88
C GLY A 76 10.95 -21.02 7.66
N LEU A 77 10.55 -21.90 8.57
CA LEU A 77 10.86 -23.33 8.50
C LEU A 77 9.75 -24.09 7.76
N ALA A 78 10.11 -24.80 6.70
CA ALA A 78 9.14 -25.55 5.91
C ALA A 78 8.44 -26.65 6.74
N ARG A 79 7.12 -26.65 6.72
CA ARG A 79 6.24 -27.69 7.26
C ARG A 79 5.23 -28.12 6.20
N LYS A 80 4.51 -29.20 6.49
CA LYS A 80 3.48 -29.76 5.62
C LYS A 80 2.13 -29.72 6.33
N THR A 81 1.10 -29.31 5.61
CA THR A 81 -0.30 -29.56 5.99
C THR A 81 -0.65 -31.04 5.83
N GLU A 82 -1.79 -31.47 6.37
CA GLU A 82 -2.28 -32.86 6.23
C GLU A 82 -2.48 -33.27 4.76
N ASP A 83 -2.85 -32.33 3.90
CA ASP A 83 -3.03 -32.53 2.45
C ASP A 83 -1.73 -32.40 1.64
N GLY A 84 -0.57 -32.20 2.30
CA GLY A 84 0.76 -32.23 1.69
C GLY A 84 1.27 -30.90 1.11
N ARG A 85 0.51 -29.79 1.24
CA ARG A 85 0.97 -28.45 0.86
C ARG A 85 2.12 -28.00 1.77
N THR A 86 3.13 -27.34 1.19
CA THR A 86 4.20 -26.71 1.99
C THR A 86 3.70 -25.39 2.54
N TRP A 87 4.00 -25.12 3.80
CA TRP A 87 3.89 -23.80 4.42
C TRP A 87 5.14 -23.52 5.25
N PHE A 88 5.37 -22.26 5.61
CA PHE A 88 6.55 -21.86 6.37
C PHE A 88 6.14 -21.43 7.77
N ALA A 89 6.62 -22.16 8.77
CA ALA A 89 6.39 -21.88 10.18
C ALA A 89 7.38 -20.87 10.72
N TYR A 90 6.95 -20.10 11.71
CA TYR A 90 7.76 -19.12 12.44
C TYR A 90 7.58 -19.30 13.96
N GLY A 91 8.05 -18.34 14.77
CA GLY A 91 7.95 -18.42 16.23
C GLY A 91 6.53 -18.67 16.75
N GLY A 92 6.38 -19.54 17.75
CA GLY A 92 5.10 -19.95 18.34
C GLY A 92 4.49 -21.20 17.70
N ASP A 93 4.84 -21.53 16.44
CA ASP A 93 4.33 -22.73 15.75
C ASP A 93 4.94 -24.05 16.29
N PHE A 94 5.95 -23.96 17.16
CA PHE A 94 6.65 -25.10 17.76
C PHE A 94 6.32 -25.28 19.25
N GLY A 95 5.40 -24.48 19.80
CA GLY A 95 5.12 -24.45 21.24
C GLY A 95 6.26 -23.81 22.06
N ASP A 96 7.09 -23.00 21.41
CA ASP A 96 8.16 -22.22 22.00
C ASP A 96 7.60 -21.02 22.78
N GLU A 97 8.04 -20.86 24.04
CA GLU A 97 7.69 -19.73 24.91
C GLU A 97 8.92 -19.33 25.75
N PRO A 98 9.35 -18.05 25.76
CA PRO A 98 8.78 -16.92 25.01
C PRO A 98 9.05 -17.03 23.50
N SER A 99 8.23 -16.35 22.69
CA SER A 99 8.39 -16.24 21.24
C SER A 99 8.11 -14.82 20.72
N ASP A 100 8.91 -14.38 19.74
CA ASP A 100 8.73 -13.10 19.02
C ASP A 100 8.00 -13.27 17.67
N TYR A 101 7.35 -14.42 17.47
CA TYR A 101 6.46 -14.73 16.36
C TYR A 101 7.07 -14.50 14.97
N SER A 102 6.43 -13.69 14.12
CA SER A 102 6.82 -13.48 12.72
C SER A 102 8.02 -12.56 12.55
N PHE A 103 8.62 -12.02 13.62
CA PHE A 103 9.74 -11.08 13.52
C PHE A 103 11.04 -11.69 12.95
N CYS A 104 11.05 -12.99 12.64
CA CYS A 104 12.11 -13.66 11.87
C CYS A 104 11.86 -13.69 10.34
N ILE A 105 10.74 -13.16 9.85
CA ILE A 105 10.29 -13.18 8.46
C ILE A 105 10.52 -11.80 7.81
N ASN A 106 11.79 -11.47 7.53
CA ASN A 106 12.23 -10.13 7.14
C ASN A 106 12.81 -10.02 5.72
N GLY A 107 12.68 -11.07 4.91
CA GLY A 107 13.43 -11.24 3.68
C GLY A 107 12.90 -10.43 2.50
N LEU A 108 13.81 -10.11 1.59
CA LEU A 108 13.47 -9.76 0.21
C LEU A 108 13.08 -11.00 -0.64
N ILE A 109 13.33 -12.20 -0.11
CA ILE A 109 12.96 -13.48 -0.73
C ILE A 109 12.38 -14.45 0.32
N PHE A 110 11.50 -15.32 -0.14
CA PHE A 110 10.92 -16.42 0.62
C PHE A 110 11.98 -17.47 1.02
N PRO A 111 11.68 -18.37 1.98
CA PRO A 111 12.63 -19.40 2.42
C PRO A 111 13.04 -20.39 1.31
N ASP A 112 12.26 -20.54 0.25
CA ASP A 112 12.60 -21.34 -0.94
C ASP A 112 13.33 -20.54 -2.04
N ARG A 113 13.73 -19.30 -1.75
CA ARG A 113 14.45 -18.35 -2.63
C ARG A 113 13.61 -17.80 -3.78
N GLN A 114 12.29 -18.01 -3.78
CA GLN A 114 11.40 -17.20 -4.61
C GLN A 114 11.43 -15.75 -4.14
N ILE A 115 11.37 -14.80 -5.08
CA ILE A 115 11.50 -13.38 -4.76
C ILE A 115 10.20 -12.81 -4.18
N HIS A 116 10.32 -11.90 -3.22
CA HIS A 116 9.22 -10.97 -2.92
C HIS A 116 9.11 -9.93 -4.04
N PRO A 117 7.92 -9.33 -4.24
CA PRO A 117 7.72 -8.26 -5.20
C PRO A 117 8.68 -7.06 -5.00
N SER A 118 9.08 -6.78 -3.77
CA SER A 118 10.03 -5.71 -3.43
C SER A 118 11.41 -5.87 -4.08
N MET A 119 11.80 -7.09 -4.45
CA MET A 119 13.05 -7.34 -5.17
C MET A 119 13.12 -6.58 -6.51
N TRP A 120 11.97 -6.36 -7.16
CA TRP A 120 11.90 -5.58 -8.40
C TRP A 120 12.18 -4.09 -8.16
N GLU A 121 11.73 -3.54 -7.03
CA GLU A 121 12.05 -2.17 -6.62
C GLU A 121 13.55 -2.05 -6.31
N VAL A 122 14.10 -2.99 -5.53
CA VAL A 122 15.54 -3.02 -5.19
C VAL A 122 16.37 -3.07 -6.47
N LYS A 123 16.03 -3.97 -7.41
CA LYS A 123 16.71 -4.09 -8.70
C LYS A 123 16.72 -2.77 -9.47
N LYS A 124 15.58 -2.05 -9.52
CA LYS A 124 15.47 -0.77 -10.23
C LYS A 124 16.30 0.32 -9.55
N VAL A 125 16.13 0.49 -8.24
CA VAL A 125 16.80 1.57 -7.50
C VAL A 125 18.32 1.37 -7.51
N TYR A 126 18.79 0.12 -7.40
CA TYR A 126 20.22 -0.20 -7.35
C TYR A 126 20.88 -0.28 -8.73
N GLN A 127 20.11 -0.15 -9.83
CA GLN A 127 20.64 -0.40 -11.16
C GLN A 127 21.84 0.53 -11.48
N PRO A 128 22.86 0.03 -12.20
CA PRO A 128 24.11 0.78 -12.43
C PRO A 128 24.05 1.75 -13.61
N VAL A 129 22.89 1.87 -14.27
CA VAL A 129 22.67 2.76 -15.41
C VAL A 129 21.53 3.71 -15.09
N ALA A 130 21.78 5.01 -15.09
CA ALA A 130 20.73 6.02 -15.02
C ALA A 130 20.45 6.58 -16.41
N VAL A 131 19.18 6.82 -16.72
CA VAL A 131 18.79 7.47 -17.97
C VAL A 131 17.94 8.68 -17.64
N THR A 132 18.28 9.83 -18.23
CA THR A 132 17.49 11.07 -18.09
C THR A 132 17.07 11.59 -19.46
N ALA A 133 15.90 12.22 -19.51
CA ALA A 133 15.40 12.85 -20.72
C ALA A 133 16.26 14.09 -21.07
N VAL A 134 16.70 14.19 -22.33
CA VAL A 134 17.34 15.39 -22.89
C VAL A 134 16.38 16.11 -23.83
N ASP A 135 15.85 15.38 -24.81
CA ASP A 135 14.78 15.83 -25.71
C ASP A 135 14.02 14.60 -26.24
N LEU A 136 12.94 14.22 -25.56
CA LEU A 136 12.16 13.03 -25.92
C LEU A 136 11.46 13.17 -27.29
N LYS A 137 11.22 14.39 -27.80
CA LYS A 137 10.63 14.57 -29.14
C LYS A 137 11.64 14.27 -30.23
N ALA A 138 12.89 14.64 -30.01
CA ALA A 138 14.01 14.31 -30.89
C ALA A 138 14.63 12.93 -30.62
N GLY A 139 14.06 12.14 -29.70
CA GLY A 139 14.59 10.83 -29.32
C GLY A 139 15.92 10.89 -28.57
N LYS A 140 16.22 11.95 -27.82
CA LYS A 140 17.50 12.12 -27.12
C LYS A 140 17.37 11.87 -25.62
N VAL A 141 18.22 10.98 -25.12
CA VAL A 141 18.37 10.69 -23.69
C VAL A 141 19.84 10.74 -23.29
N ALA A 142 20.13 11.08 -22.05
CA ALA A 142 21.47 10.96 -21.47
C ALA A 142 21.54 9.66 -20.66
N VAL A 143 22.54 8.84 -20.97
CA VAL A 143 22.83 7.60 -20.24
C VAL A 143 24.06 7.84 -19.38
N ARG A 144 23.92 7.65 -18.07
CA ARG A 144 24.98 7.82 -17.07
C ARG A 144 25.42 6.47 -16.54
N ASN A 145 26.74 6.27 -16.49
CA ASN A 145 27.36 5.12 -15.86
C ASN A 145 27.54 5.34 -14.35
N LYS A 146 26.86 4.55 -13.52
CA LYS A 146 26.98 4.60 -12.05
C LYS A 146 28.03 3.62 -11.51
N HIS A 147 28.68 2.82 -12.35
CA HIS A 147 29.80 1.98 -11.93
C HIS A 147 31.00 2.84 -11.51
N PHE A 148 31.83 2.26 -10.64
CA PHE A 148 33.11 2.84 -10.24
C PHE A 148 34.29 2.36 -11.11
N PHE A 149 34.22 1.14 -11.67
CA PHE A 149 35.36 0.50 -12.35
C PHE A 149 35.04 -0.14 -13.70
N THR A 150 33.76 -0.16 -14.09
CA THR A 150 33.29 -0.90 -15.26
C THR A 150 32.71 0.07 -16.29
N ASP A 151 33.23 0.05 -17.51
CA ASP A 151 32.66 0.75 -18.66
C ASP A 151 31.34 0.10 -19.11
N LEU A 152 30.40 0.84 -19.72
CA LEU A 152 29.09 0.27 -20.14
C LEU A 152 29.13 -0.64 -21.38
N SER A 153 30.28 -0.83 -22.04
CA SER A 153 30.44 -1.66 -23.26
C SER A 153 30.13 -3.15 -23.09
N TYR A 154 29.97 -3.65 -21.86
CA TYR A 154 29.47 -5.00 -21.61
C TYR A 154 27.95 -5.16 -21.81
N LEU A 155 27.23 -4.05 -21.96
CA LEU A 155 25.78 -4.03 -22.15
C LEU A 155 25.42 -3.87 -23.63
N GLN A 156 24.30 -4.48 -24.02
CA GLN A 156 23.62 -4.28 -25.28
C GLN A 156 22.33 -3.49 -25.00
N PRO A 157 22.30 -2.18 -25.31
CA PRO A 157 21.09 -1.39 -25.16
C PRO A 157 20.09 -1.70 -26.27
N SER A 158 18.81 -1.61 -25.94
CA SER A 158 17.68 -1.75 -26.86
C SER A 158 16.58 -0.75 -26.50
N TRP A 159 15.75 -0.44 -27.48
CA TRP A 159 14.63 0.48 -27.32
C TRP A 159 13.36 -0.14 -27.91
N ARG A 160 12.21 0.28 -27.37
CA ARG A 160 10.88 -0.05 -27.88
C ARG A 160 9.93 1.11 -27.65
N VAL A 161 9.11 1.46 -28.64
CA VAL A 161 8.00 2.40 -28.47
C VAL A 161 6.69 1.62 -28.39
N ARG A 162 5.96 1.79 -27.30
CA ARG A 162 4.67 1.16 -27.02
C ARG A 162 3.52 2.16 -27.18
N ALA A 163 2.40 1.68 -27.71
CA ALA A 163 1.11 2.36 -27.73
C ALA A 163 0.02 1.38 -27.24
N ASP A 164 -0.44 1.55 -26.00
CA ASP A 164 -1.43 0.69 -25.33
C ASP A 164 -1.22 -0.82 -25.57
N GLY A 165 -0.02 -1.31 -25.27
CA GLY A 165 0.32 -2.72 -25.41
C GLY A 165 0.82 -3.13 -26.80
N LYS A 166 0.74 -2.28 -27.82
CA LYS A 166 1.29 -2.56 -29.16
C LYS A 166 2.67 -1.94 -29.33
N THR A 167 3.59 -2.69 -29.94
CA THR A 167 4.89 -2.15 -30.38
C THR A 167 4.75 -1.41 -31.70
N LEU A 168 5.17 -0.15 -31.74
CA LEU A 168 5.23 0.66 -32.96
C LEU A 168 6.59 0.57 -33.66
N GLY A 169 7.64 0.37 -32.87
CA GLY A 169 9.01 0.21 -33.33
C GLY A 169 9.89 -0.29 -32.19
N GLU A 170 10.91 -1.05 -32.52
CA GLU A 170 11.92 -1.53 -31.59
C GLU A 170 13.23 -1.78 -32.32
N GLY A 171 14.33 -1.81 -31.57
CA GLY A 171 15.63 -2.14 -32.14
C GLY A 171 16.74 -2.14 -31.11
N LEU A 172 17.90 -2.61 -31.57
CA LEU A 172 19.15 -2.49 -30.83
C LEU A 172 19.76 -1.11 -31.07
N LEU A 173 20.42 -0.58 -30.04
CA LEU A 173 21.28 0.59 -30.16
C LEU A 173 22.74 0.13 -30.29
N PRO A 174 23.64 0.99 -30.82
CA PRO A 174 25.07 0.74 -30.72
C PRO A 174 25.47 0.46 -29.26
N ARG A 175 26.47 -0.41 -29.06
CA ARG A 175 27.06 -0.60 -27.73
C ARG A 175 27.62 0.74 -27.25
N LEU A 176 27.41 1.03 -25.98
CA LEU A 176 27.96 2.22 -25.34
C LEU A 176 29.45 2.04 -25.05
N SER A 177 30.18 3.13 -24.94
CA SER A 177 31.56 3.15 -24.44
C SER A 177 31.68 4.25 -23.39
N THR A 178 30.76 4.22 -22.42
CA THR A 178 30.63 5.24 -21.37
C THR A 178 31.47 4.83 -20.15
N PRO A 179 32.60 5.51 -19.86
CA PRO A 179 33.46 5.16 -18.73
C PRO A 179 32.77 5.34 -17.37
N PRO A 180 33.33 4.76 -16.28
CA PRO A 180 32.81 4.94 -14.92
C PRO A 180 32.56 6.42 -14.56
N GLY A 181 31.36 6.72 -14.05
CA GLY A 181 30.96 8.07 -13.63
C GLY A 181 30.57 9.04 -14.76
N GLU A 182 30.89 8.72 -16.02
CA GLU A 182 30.62 9.58 -17.18
C GLU A 182 29.20 9.44 -17.72
N SER A 183 28.83 10.32 -18.65
CA SER A 183 27.54 10.29 -19.35
C SER A 183 27.70 10.44 -20.86
N GLU A 184 26.82 9.79 -21.62
CA GLU A 184 26.76 9.87 -23.09
C GLU A 184 25.32 10.17 -23.53
N VAL A 185 25.17 11.03 -24.55
CA VAL A 185 23.84 11.30 -25.15
C VAL A 185 23.57 10.30 -26.26
N VAL A 186 22.49 9.53 -26.10
CA VAL A 186 22.07 8.49 -27.04
C VAL A 186 20.87 8.99 -27.85
N ASN A 187 20.95 8.83 -29.18
CA ASN A 187 19.85 9.11 -30.09
C ASN A 187 19.05 7.82 -30.36
N ILE A 188 17.78 7.84 -30.01
CA ILE A 188 16.82 6.77 -30.23
C ILE A 188 16.13 7.00 -31.58
N PRO A 189 16.16 6.03 -32.50
CA PRO A 189 15.49 6.15 -33.79
C PRO A 189 13.99 5.94 -33.61
N LEU A 190 13.29 6.98 -33.16
CA LEU A 190 11.84 6.94 -32.95
C LEU A 190 11.11 6.62 -34.28
N PRO A 191 10.12 5.71 -34.27
CA PRO A 191 9.36 5.40 -35.47
C PRO A 191 8.41 6.55 -35.81
N ASP A 192 8.12 6.72 -37.10
CA ASP A 192 7.02 7.56 -37.54
C ASP A 192 5.69 6.84 -37.29
N PHE A 193 4.72 7.54 -36.69
CA PHE A 193 3.37 7.03 -36.50
C PHE A 193 2.35 8.18 -36.47
N THR A 194 1.08 7.85 -36.72
CA THR A 194 -0.03 8.80 -36.56
C THR A 194 -0.59 8.67 -35.15
N PRO A 195 -0.63 9.76 -34.35
CA PRO A 195 -1.23 9.72 -33.02
C PRO A 195 -2.71 9.34 -33.05
N GLU A 196 -3.08 8.33 -32.24
CA GLU A 196 -4.43 7.83 -32.08
C GLU A 196 -5.11 8.52 -30.88
N PRO A 197 -6.42 8.82 -30.94
CA PRO A 197 -7.13 9.50 -29.86
C PRO A 197 -7.00 8.77 -28.51
N GLY A 198 -6.70 9.52 -27.44
CA GLY A 198 -6.63 8.98 -26.07
C GLY A 198 -5.57 7.90 -25.84
N THR A 199 -4.53 7.83 -26.68
CA THR A 199 -3.47 6.82 -26.61
C THR A 199 -2.27 7.36 -25.87
N GLU A 200 -1.67 6.56 -24.98
CA GLU A 200 -0.40 6.91 -24.38
C GLU A 200 0.74 6.22 -25.13
N TYR A 201 1.81 6.98 -25.39
CA TYR A 201 3.00 6.49 -26.08
C TYR A 201 4.15 6.43 -25.09
N TRP A 202 4.80 5.27 -25.00
CA TRP A 202 5.85 5.03 -24.02
C TRP A 202 7.12 4.56 -24.71
N LEU A 203 8.24 5.26 -24.49
CA LEU A 203 9.57 4.80 -24.84
C LEU A 203 10.10 3.92 -23.70
N GLN A 204 10.44 2.68 -24.02
CA GLN A 204 11.08 1.72 -23.12
C GLN A 204 12.53 1.53 -23.57
N LEU A 205 13.46 1.63 -22.62
CA LEU A 205 14.89 1.37 -22.81
C LEU A 205 15.31 0.21 -21.92
N SER A 206 16.05 -0.75 -22.45
CA SER A 206 16.57 -1.89 -21.71
C SER A 206 18.05 -2.10 -22.01
N PHE A 207 18.83 -2.37 -20.97
CA PHE A 207 20.26 -2.62 -21.03
C PHE A 207 20.54 -4.05 -20.56
N THR A 208 20.86 -4.92 -21.51
CA THR A 208 21.04 -6.36 -21.25
C THR A 208 22.50 -6.77 -21.34
N LEU A 209 22.90 -7.86 -20.69
CA LEU A 209 24.22 -8.43 -20.88
C LEU A 209 24.45 -8.79 -22.35
N ALA A 210 25.53 -8.29 -22.94
CA ALA A 210 25.82 -8.57 -24.34
C ALA A 210 26.43 -9.96 -24.57
N GLU A 211 27.00 -10.55 -23.51
CA GLU A 211 27.69 -11.83 -23.42
C GLU A 211 27.42 -12.47 -22.05
N ASP A 212 27.59 -13.79 -21.95
CA ASP A 212 27.42 -14.53 -20.69
C ASP A 212 28.40 -14.05 -19.61
N ARG A 213 27.93 -14.10 -18.36
CA ARG A 213 28.73 -13.84 -17.15
C ARG A 213 28.58 -15.01 -16.18
N PRO A 214 29.53 -15.21 -15.25
CA PRO A 214 29.42 -16.30 -14.27
C PRO A 214 28.13 -16.31 -13.42
N TRP A 215 27.42 -15.17 -13.34
CA TRP A 215 26.22 -14.99 -12.52
C TRP A 215 24.92 -14.85 -13.32
N ALA A 216 24.98 -14.67 -14.65
CA ALA A 216 23.81 -14.59 -15.51
C ALA A 216 24.16 -14.77 -16.99
N GLU A 217 23.20 -15.29 -17.75
CA GLU A 217 23.30 -15.49 -19.19
C GLU A 217 23.22 -14.16 -19.96
N LYS A 218 23.74 -14.16 -21.19
CA LYS A 218 23.51 -13.12 -22.19
C LYS A 218 22.02 -12.82 -22.31
N GLY A 219 21.67 -11.54 -22.38
CA GLY A 219 20.28 -11.08 -22.43
C GLY A 219 19.67 -10.79 -21.07
N HIS A 220 20.33 -11.11 -19.96
CA HIS A 220 19.88 -10.68 -18.64
C HIS A 220 19.79 -9.15 -18.56
N GLU A 221 18.61 -8.62 -18.23
CA GLU A 221 18.37 -7.18 -18.08
C GLU A 221 18.99 -6.67 -16.78
N VAL A 222 20.01 -5.82 -16.91
CA VAL A 222 20.74 -5.21 -15.79
C VAL A 222 20.08 -3.90 -15.35
N ALA A 223 19.54 -3.14 -16.29
CA ALA A 223 18.91 -1.86 -16.03
C ALA A 223 17.84 -1.57 -17.09
N TRP A 224 16.86 -0.77 -16.74
CA TRP A 224 15.88 -0.24 -17.69
C TRP A 224 15.41 1.16 -17.29
N GLU A 225 14.84 1.86 -18.25
CA GLU A 225 14.11 3.10 -17.99
C GLU A 225 12.92 3.24 -18.94
N GLN A 226 11.90 3.99 -18.53
CA GLN A 226 10.73 4.25 -19.33
C GLN A 226 10.31 5.73 -19.27
N PHE A 227 9.92 6.28 -20.42
CA PHE A 227 9.41 7.65 -20.53
C PHE A 227 8.09 7.68 -21.27
N GLN A 228 7.12 8.44 -20.76
CA GLN A 228 5.96 8.81 -21.56
C GLN A 228 6.41 9.83 -22.62
N LEU A 229 6.19 9.52 -23.89
CA LEU A 229 6.54 10.41 -24.99
C LEU A 229 5.57 11.60 -25.01
N PRO A 230 6.06 12.85 -25.17
CA PRO A 230 5.23 14.05 -25.18
C PRO A 230 4.53 14.25 -26.53
N VAL A 231 3.61 13.33 -26.85
CA VAL A 231 2.83 13.30 -28.10
C VAL A 231 1.49 14.00 -27.88
N THR A 232 1.18 14.99 -28.71
CA THR A 232 -0.18 15.57 -28.74
C THR A 232 -1.13 14.59 -29.42
N VAL A 233 -2.11 14.09 -28.67
CA VAL A 233 -3.12 13.17 -29.20
C VAL A 233 -4.46 13.86 -29.43
N PRO A 234 -5.25 13.43 -30.43
CA PRO A 234 -6.62 13.91 -30.59
C PRO A 234 -7.50 13.55 -29.38
N ALA A 235 -8.55 14.33 -29.15
CA ALA A 235 -9.54 13.99 -28.13
C ALA A 235 -10.24 12.66 -28.48
N PRO A 236 -10.49 11.78 -27.49
CA PRO A 236 -11.21 10.55 -27.75
C PRO A 236 -12.62 10.80 -28.30
N ALA A 237 -13.09 9.89 -29.14
CA ALA A 237 -14.45 9.96 -29.67
C ALA A 237 -15.46 9.91 -28.52
N ARG A 238 -16.39 10.88 -28.52
CA ARG A 238 -17.54 10.88 -27.60
C ARG A 238 -18.60 9.94 -28.12
N LEU A 239 -19.18 9.14 -27.23
CA LEU A 239 -20.31 8.29 -27.57
C LEU A 239 -21.52 9.17 -27.90
N PRO A 240 -22.19 8.96 -29.05
CA PRO A 240 -23.40 9.68 -29.37
C PRO A 240 -24.53 9.18 -28.47
N LEU A 241 -24.76 9.87 -27.34
CA LEU A 241 -25.70 9.43 -26.30
C LEU A 241 -27.12 9.21 -26.84
N ASP A 242 -27.55 10.02 -27.82
CA ASP A 242 -28.86 9.90 -28.47
C ASP A 242 -29.02 8.64 -29.35
N SER A 243 -27.91 8.00 -29.70
CA SER A 243 -27.89 6.75 -30.49
C SER A 243 -27.85 5.48 -29.64
N LEU A 244 -27.72 5.64 -28.32
CA LEU A 244 -27.67 4.50 -27.42
C LEU A 244 -29.02 3.76 -27.38
N PRO A 245 -29.03 2.44 -27.17
CA PRO A 245 -30.27 1.68 -27.06
C PRO A 245 -31.20 2.26 -25.99
N ALA A 246 -32.52 2.11 -26.18
CA ALA A 246 -33.48 2.55 -25.17
C ALA A 246 -33.26 1.79 -23.84
N LEU A 247 -33.41 2.52 -22.74
CA LEU A 247 -33.29 1.99 -21.38
C LEU A 247 -34.70 1.82 -20.79
N LYS A 248 -35.05 0.58 -20.46
CA LYS A 248 -36.26 0.24 -19.70
C LYS A 248 -35.96 0.33 -18.21
N ILE A 249 -36.89 0.90 -17.45
CA ILE A 249 -36.81 1.04 -15.99
C ILE A 249 -38.08 0.46 -15.40
N GLU A 250 -37.93 -0.49 -14.49
CA GLU A 250 -39.02 -1.04 -13.69
C GLU A 250 -38.73 -0.73 -12.22
N GLU A 251 -39.49 0.20 -11.65
CA GLU A 251 -39.33 0.60 -10.25
C GLU A 251 -40.26 -0.18 -9.35
N ALA A 252 -39.70 -0.78 -8.31
CA ALA A 252 -40.43 -1.25 -7.15
C ALA A 252 -39.93 -0.54 -5.88
N LEU A 253 -40.60 -0.81 -4.76
CA LEU A 253 -40.29 -0.21 -3.46
C LEU A 253 -38.86 -0.56 -3.01
N ALA A 254 -38.51 -1.85 -3.02
CA ALA A 254 -37.22 -2.33 -2.53
C ALA A 254 -36.12 -2.36 -3.61
N ARG A 255 -36.49 -2.70 -4.85
CA ARG A 255 -35.54 -2.89 -5.95
C ARG A 255 -35.99 -2.19 -7.21
N SER A 256 -35.04 -1.81 -8.05
CA SER A 256 -35.31 -1.30 -9.38
C SER A 256 -34.50 -2.04 -10.42
N VAL A 257 -35.12 -2.33 -11.55
CA VAL A 257 -34.50 -3.07 -12.65
C VAL A 257 -34.31 -2.11 -13.82
N LEU A 258 -33.06 -1.93 -14.25
CA LEU A 258 -32.69 -1.15 -15.41
C LEU A 258 -32.21 -2.13 -16.48
N SER A 259 -32.85 -2.15 -17.64
CA SER A 259 -32.52 -3.11 -18.71
C SER A 259 -32.42 -2.45 -20.08
N GLY A 260 -31.45 -2.93 -20.85
CA GLY A 260 -31.29 -2.62 -22.27
C GLY A 260 -31.53 -3.88 -23.12
N LYS A 261 -31.07 -3.85 -24.37
CA LYS A 261 -31.19 -5.00 -25.29
C LYS A 261 -30.49 -6.26 -24.76
N ASP A 262 -29.26 -6.08 -24.28
CA ASP A 262 -28.36 -7.18 -23.94
C ASP A 262 -28.02 -7.23 -22.44
N PHE A 263 -28.48 -6.29 -21.62
CA PHE A 263 -28.13 -6.24 -20.19
C PHE A 263 -29.35 -6.03 -19.28
N SER A 264 -29.21 -6.48 -18.05
CA SER A 264 -30.15 -6.21 -16.95
C SER A 264 -29.36 -5.93 -15.68
N LEU A 265 -29.66 -4.81 -15.03
CA LEU A 265 -29.07 -4.36 -13.78
C LEU A 265 -30.18 -4.33 -12.71
N VAL A 266 -29.92 -4.95 -11.56
CA VAL A 266 -30.80 -4.89 -10.38
C VAL A 266 -30.16 -4.01 -9.33
N PHE A 267 -30.82 -2.91 -8.99
CA PHE A 267 -30.40 -1.97 -7.96
C PHE A 267 -31.23 -2.18 -6.70
N ASP A 268 -30.57 -2.36 -5.56
CA ASP A 268 -31.23 -2.51 -4.27
C ASP A 268 -31.23 -1.16 -3.54
N LYS A 269 -32.43 -0.66 -3.20
CA LYS A 269 -32.62 0.68 -2.61
C LYS A 269 -32.30 0.70 -1.12
N GLU A 270 -32.36 -0.43 -0.43
CA GLU A 270 -31.96 -0.56 0.98
C GLU A 270 -30.44 -0.65 1.09
N GLU A 271 -29.81 -1.44 0.22
CA GLU A 271 -28.34 -1.56 0.20
C GLU A 271 -27.62 -0.43 -0.52
N GLY A 272 -28.32 0.41 -1.29
CA GLY A 272 -27.76 1.54 -2.05
C GLY A 272 -26.79 1.14 -3.16
N ARG A 273 -26.89 -0.08 -3.68
CA ARG A 273 -25.90 -0.65 -4.61
C ARG A 273 -26.49 -1.60 -5.64
N ILE A 274 -25.69 -1.96 -6.64
CA ILE A 274 -26.05 -2.98 -7.62
C ILE A 274 -25.88 -4.36 -6.98
N VAL A 275 -26.91 -5.21 -7.10
CA VAL A 275 -26.93 -6.58 -6.56
C VAL A 275 -27.02 -7.64 -7.65
N SER A 276 -27.11 -7.22 -8.91
CA SER A 276 -26.93 -8.08 -10.09
C SER A 276 -26.66 -7.20 -11.31
N LEU A 277 -25.68 -7.57 -12.12
CA LEU A 277 -25.48 -7.04 -13.47
C LEU A 277 -25.29 -8.23 -14.41
N LYS A 278 -26.33 -8.50 -15.20
CA LYS A 278 -26.32 -9.54 -16.23
C LYS A 278 -26.09 -8.94 -17.60
N TRP A 279 -25.33 -9.65 -18.41
CA TRP A 279 -25.17 -9.36 -19.84
C TRP A 279 -25.32 -10.63 -20.66
N ARG A 280 -26.22 -10.62 -21.65
CA ARG A 280 -26.64 -11.77 -22.46
C ARG A 280 -27.00 -13.00 -21.61
N GLY A 281 -27.65 -12.76 -20.47
CA GLY A 281 -28.07 -13.78 -19.52
C GLY A 281 -27.00 -14.25 -18.53
N LYS A 282 -25.72 -13.88 -18.73
CA LYS A 282 -24.60 -14.22 -17.84
C LYS A 282 -24.45 -13.17 -16.74
N GLU A 283 -24.32 -13.61 -15.50
CA GLU A 283 -24.00 -12.72 -14.37
C GLU A 283 -22.55 -12.23 -14.47
N LEU A 284 -22.35 -10.93 -14.31
CA LEU A 284 -21.03 -10.28 -14.33
C LEU A 284 -20.66 -9.70 -12.97
N LEU A 285 -21.65 -9.27 -12.20
CA LEU A 285 -21.48 -8.64 -10.90
C LEU A 285 -22.54 -9.22 -9.97
N VAL A 286 -22.13 -9.93 -8.92
CA VAL A 286 -23.09 -10.48 -7.93
C VAL A 286 -23.39 -9.49 -6.81
N ARG A 287 -22.48 -8.53 -6.56
CA ARG A 287 -22.69 -7.45 -5.59
C ARG A 287 -21.67 -6.32 -5.74
N GLY A 288 -22.09 -5.09 -5.50
CA GLY A 288 -21.26 -3.88 -5.47
C GLY A 288 -21.66 -2.90 -6.58
N PRO A 289 -20.95 -1.80 -6.80
CA PRO A 289 -19.85 -1.28 -5.98
C PRO A 289 -20.28 -0.96 -4.55
N GLN A 290 -19.41 -1.22 -3.58
CA GLN A 290 -19.54 -0.77 -2.18
C GLN A 290 -18.32 0.09 -1.84
N ILE A 291 -18.52 1.21 -1.15
CA ILE A 291 -17.40 2.04 -0.69
C ILE A 291 -16.55 1.27 0.35
N ASN A 292 -15.23 1.32 0.20
CA ASN A 292 -14.28 0.58 1.03
C ASN A 292 -13.16 1.49 1.57
N PHE A 293 -12.91 1.40 2.87
CA PHE A 293 -11.88 2.17 3.59
C PHE A 293 -10.80 1.27 4.22
N TRP A 294 -10.96 -0.06 4.19
CA TRP A 294 -10.13 -1.01 4.93
C TRP A 294 -9.27 -1.89 4.02
N ARG A 295 -8.02 -2.10 4.44
CA ARG A 295 -7.10 -3.11 3.91
C ARG A 295 -6.64 -4.00 5.07
N ALA A 296 -6.29 -5.25 4.79
CA ALA A 296 -5.68 -6.10 5.79
C ALA A 296 -4.30 -5.51 6.17
N PRO A 297 -4.05 -5.21 7.47
CA PRO A 297 -2.79 -4.60 7.89
C PRO A 297 -1.57 -5.40 7.43
N THR A 298 -0.59 -4.71 6.89
CA THR A 298 0.75 -5.26 6.67
C THR A 298 1.54 -5.35 7.98
N GLU A 299 2.64 -6.10 8.00
CA GLU A 299 3.55 -6.11 9.15
C GLU A 299 4.06 -4.71 9.54
N ASN A 300 4.21 -3.81 8.54
CA ASN A 300 4.51 -2.40 8.78
C ASN A 300 3.34 -1.62 9.40
N ASP A 301 2.09 -1.97 9.08
CA ASP A 301 0.91 -1.34 9.69
C ASP A 301 0.74 -1.78 11.15
N LEU A 302 0.99 -3.06 11.44
CA LEU A 302 0.92 -3.65 12.78
C LEU A 302 1.97 -3.06 13.72
N ASN A 303 3.22 -2.96 13.24
CA ASN A 303 4.33 -2.22 13.84
C ASN A 303 4.65 -2.56 15.31
N THR A 304 5.62 -3.45 15.53
CA THR A 304 6.08 -3.86 16.87
C THR A 304 6.98 -2.82 17.55
N TRP A 305 7.84 -2.10 16.81
CA TRP A 305 8.96 -1.32 17.38
C TRP A 305 8.94 0.19 17.11
N GLY A 306 8.18 0.67 16.12
CA GLY A 306 8.12 2.05 15.67
C GLY A 306 6.92 2.86 16.15
N ASP A 307 6.95 4.17 15.86
CA ASP A 307 5.98 5.15 16.35
C ASP A 307 4.68 5.22 15.52
N GLU A 308 4.69 4.73 14.29
CA GLU A 308 3.57 4.91 13.36
C GLU A 308 2.32 4.13 13.80
N ARG A 309 2.48 2.83 14.14
CA ARG A 309 1.42 1.94 14.66
C ARG A 309 0.07 2.14 13.96
N ALA A 310 0.09 2.12 12.63
CA ALA A 310 -1.05 2.55 11.81
C ALA A 310 -2.30 1.72 12.07
N ALA A 311 -2.17 0.39 12.12
CA ALA A 311 -3.29 -0.51 12.38
C ALA A 311 -3.97 -0.24 13.72
N LEU A 312 -3.19 0.07 14.76
CA LEU A 312 -3.73 0.46 16.05
C LEU A 312 -4.56 1.74 15.95
N ARG A 313 -4.01 2.78 15.31
CA ARG A 313 -4.70 4.08 15.14
C ARG A 313 -5.96 3.93 14.29
N TRP A 314 -5.91 3.09 13.26
CA TRP A 314 -7.07 2.83 12.41
C TRP A 314 -8.17 2.05 13.12
N ARG A 315 -7.81 1.02 13.89
CA ARG A 315 -8.78 0.24 14.69
C ARG A 315 -9.37 1.08 15.82
N ALA A 316 -8.59 1.99 16.41
CA ALA A 316 -9.09 2.91 17.43
C ALA A 316 -10.19 3.85 16.93
N VAL A 317 -10.21 4.18 15.64
CA VAL A 317 -11.30 4.92 15.00
C VAL A 317 -12.32 4.03 14.30
N GLY A 318 -12.10 2.71 14.30
CA GLY A 318 -13.03 1.71 13.77
C GLY A 318 -13.08 1.62 12.25
N TYR A 319 -12.00 1.93 11.52
CA TYR A 319 -11.96 1.77 10.06
C TYR A 319 -12.23 0.33 9.58
N ASP A 320 -11.86 -0.66 10.38
CA ASP A 320 -12.14 -2.09 10.18
C ASP A 320 -13.61 -2.47 10.50
N GLN A 321 -14.36 -1.58 11.14
CA GLN A 321 -15.71 -1.82 11.63
C GLN A 321 -16.74 -0.85 11.05
N LEU A 322 -16.43 -0.21 9.92
CA LEU A 322 -17.37 0.66 9.22
C LEU A 322 -18.52 -0.14 8.58
N ALA A 323 -19.70 0.47 8.58
CA ALA A 323 -20.86 0.05 7.81
C ALA A 323 -21.48 1.26 7.11
N GLU A 324 -22.06 1.01 5.94
CA GLU A 324 -22.78 2.00 5.16
C GLU A 324 -24.27 1.95 5.51
N TYR A 325 -24.84 3.10 5.85
CA TYR A 325 -26.24 3.32 6.15
C TYR A 325 -26.82 4.24 5.09
N VAL A 326 -27.74 3.73 4.27
CA VAL A 326 -28.32 4.48 3.16
C VAL A 326 -29.43 5.39 3.67
N ASP A 327 -29.24 6.69 3.50
CA ASP A 327 -30.22 7.71 3.90
C ASP A 327 -31.24 7.93 2.79
N GLN A 328 -30.76 7.93 1.54
CA GLN A 328 -31.57 8.31 0.40
C GLN A 328 -31.12 7.64 -0.90
N VAL A 329 -32.09 7.17 -1.68
CA VAL A 329 -31.91 6.78 -3.08
C VAL A 329 -32.90 7.54 -3.96
N GLU A 330 -32.39 8.35 -4.87
CA GLU A 330 -33.19 9.06 -5.87
C GLU A 330 -32.90 8.52 -7.26
N MET A 331 -33.94 8.12 -8.00
CA MET A 331 -33.81 7.71 -9.40
C MET A 331 -34.41 8.77 -10.32
N LYS A 332 -33.67 9.12 -11.38
CA LYS A 332 -34.09 10.10 -12.38
C LYS A 332 -33.78 9.59 -13.77
N ARG A 333 -34.81 9.47 -14.63
CA ARG A 333 -34.60 9.27 -16.07
C ARG A 333 -34.00 10.55 -16.67
N LEU A 334 -32.85 10.43 -17.33
CA LEU A 334 -32.18 11.56 -17.99
C LEU A 334 -32.58 11.66 -19.47
N SER A 335 -32.75 10.53 -20.14
CA SER A 335 -33.15 10.44 -21.55
C SER A 335 -33.88 9.12 -21.82
N PRO A 336 -34.37 8.85 -23.05
CA PRO A 336 -34.86 7.53 -23.42
C PRO A 336 -33.82 6.41 -23.23
N ALA A 337 -32.52 6.73 -23.28
CA ALA A 337 -31.40 5.79 -23.25
C ALA A 337 -30.54 5.87 -21.97
N SER A 338 -30.90 6.71 -20.99
CA SER A 338 -30.10 6.86 -19.77
C SER A 338 -30.90 7.24 -18.53
N ALA A 339 -30.42 6.80 -17.38
CA ALA A 339 -30.96 7.13 -16.07
C ALA A 339 -29.84 7.37 -15.06
N GLN A 340 -30.14 8.17 -14.05
CA GLN A 340 -29.28 8.45 -12.92
C GLN A 340 -29.88 7.88 -11.65
N ILE A 341 -29.02 7.32 -10.79
CA ILE A 341 -29.35 6.87 -9.44
C ILE A 341 -28.39 7.59 -8.50
N LEU A 342 -28.93 8.44 -7.65
CA LEU A 342 -28.20 9.14 -6.61
C LEU A 342 -28.39 8.40 -5.30
N VAL A 343 -27.28 8.02 -4.67
CA VAL A 343 -27.26 7.40 -3.34
C VAL A 343 -26.56 8.35 -2.39
N ARG A 344 -27.24 8.68 -1.29
CA ARG A 344 -26.64 9.37 -0.14
C ARG A 344 -26.63 8.42 1.04
N SER A 345 -25.47 8.24 1.64
CA SER A 345 -25.26 7.35 2.76
C SER A 345 -24.30 7.95 3.77
N GLN A 346 -24.44 7.49 5.01
CA GLN A 346 -23.47 7.69 6.07
C GLN A 346 -22.68 6.40 6.26
N VAL A 347 -21.35 6.46 6.12
CA VAL A 347 -20.46 5.36 6.47
C VAL A 347 -19.88 5.64 7.85
N ARG A 348 -20.25 4.83 8.83
CA ARG A 348 -19.83 5.02 10.23
C ARG A 348 -19.56 3.70 10.91
N VAL A 349 -18.88 3.74 12.04
CA VAL A 349 -18.66 2.56 12.88
C VAL A 349 -19.99 1.91 13.24
N LYS A 350 -20.07 0.58 13.09
CA LYS A 350 -21.26 -0.23 13.37
C LYS A 350 -21.80 0.00 14.79
N ASP A 351 -23.13 0.00 14.92
CA ASP A 351 -23.78 0.09 16.21
C ASP A 351 -23.36 -1.08 17.12
N GLY A 352 -22.90 -0.77 18.34
CA GLY A 352 -22.42 -1.76 19.30
C GLY A 352 -20.98 -2.25 19.08
N ALA A 353 -20.25 -1.71 18.09
CA ALA A 353 -18.83 -1.98 17.91
C ALA A 353 -18.02 -1.62 19.17
N GLN A 354 -17.07 -2.47 19.53
CA GLN A 354 -16.12 -2.20 20.59
C GLN A 354 -14.81 -1.74 19.95
N LEU A 355 -14.45 -0.47 20.19
CA LEU A 355 -13.21 0.10 19.70
C LEU A 355 -12.11 -0.09 20.75
N PRO A 356 -10.91 -0.54 20.34
CA PRO A 356 -9.78 -0.62 21.25
C PRO A 356 -9.38 0.79 21.73
N SER A 357 -8.99 0.89 22.99
CA SER A 357 -8.44 2.13 23.54
C SER A 357 -7.05 2.40 22.94
N MET A 358 -6.79 3.65 22.52
CA MET A 358 -5.45 4.13 22.13
C MET A 358 -4.43 4.06 23.29
N VAL A 359 -4.92 3.95 24.53
CA VAL A 359 -4.14 4.16 25.75
C VAL A 359 -3.21 2.99 26.09
N SER A 360 -3.42 1.78 25.57
CA SER A 360 -2.57 0.62 25.91
C SER A 360 -1.21 0.56 25.19
N ALA A 361 -0.92 1.50 24.29
CA ALA A 361 0.22 1.40 23.37
C ALA A 361 0.97 2.73 23.16
N ASP A 362 0.93 3.61 24.14
CA ASP A 362 1.72 4.84 24.12
C ASP A 362 3.22 4.51 24.37
N PRO A 363 4.15 4.82 23.44
CA PRO A 363 5.59 4.68 23.65
C PRO A 363 6.07 5.37 24.94
N ARG A 364 5.38 6.43 25.37
CA ARG A 364 5.65 7.16 26.61
C ARG A 364 5.32 6.33 27.84
N LEU A 365 4.27 5.50 27.81
CA LEU A 365 3.94 4.58 28.90
C LEU A 365 4.97 3.44 29.01
N ASN A 366 5.49 2.95 27.88
CA ASN A 366 6.57 1.95 27.90
C ASN A 366 7.88 2.53 28.43
N MET A 367 8.25 3.74 28.01
CA MET A 367 9.42 4.45 28.54
C MET A 367 9.25 4.76 30.04
N LEU A 368 8.05 5.15 30.44
CA LEU A 368 7.70 5.36 31.84
C LEU A 368 7.75 4.06 32.65
N ALA A 369 7.27 2.94 32.09
CA ALA A 369 7.36 1.62 32.71
C ALA A 369 8.81 1.22 32.95
N GLN A 370 9.69 1.42 31.97
CA GLN A 370 11.12 1.16 32.11
C GLN A 370 11.76 2.06 33.17
N GLY A 371 11.47 3.36 33.15
CA GLY A 371 11.96 4.30 34.16
C GLY A 371 11.49 3.93 35.56
N MET A 372 10.20 3.65 35.75
CA MET A 372 9.65 3.19 37.02
C MET A 372 10.25 1.88 37.49
N ASN A 373 10.49 0.93 36.58
CA ASN A 373 11.09 -0.36 36.91
C ASN A 373 12.55 -0.23 37.40
N GLN A 374 13.26 0.79 36.93
CA GLN A 374 14.61 1.13 37.40
C GLN A 374 14.60 1.93 38.71
N LEU A 375 13.64 2.85 38.87
CA LEU A 375 13.59 3.79 40.00
C LEU A 375 12.95 3.20 41.26
N LEU A 376 12.01 2.27 41.10
CA LEU A 376 11.22 1.71 42.19
C LEU A 376 11.64 0.26 42.46
N ASP A 377 12.02 -0.04 43.71
CA ASP A 377 12.01 -1.41 44.22
C ASP A 377 10.57 -1.85 44.56
N GLU A 378 10.38 -3.10 44.97
CA GLU A 378 9.05 -3.64 45.24
C GLU A 378 8.33 -2.92 46.39
N GLU A 379 9.06 -2.49 47.42
CA GLU A 379 8.51 -1.78 48.57
C GLU A 379 7.97 -0.40 48.15
N LEU A 380 8.76 0.36 47.36
CA LEU A 380 8.33 1.64 46.83
C LEU A 380 7.18 1.51 45.84
N LEU A 381 7.16 0.44 45.02
CA LEU A 381 6.06 0.17 44.11
C LEU A 381 4.75 -0.16 44.85
N GLN A 382 4.82 -0.93 45.94
CA GLN A 382 3.66 -1.20 46.81
C GLN A 382 3.17 0.08 47.50
N GLY A 383 4.10 0.92 47.98
CA GLY A 383 3.80 2.24 48.54
C GLY A 383 3.12 3.17 47.53
N LEU A 384 3.60 3.18 46.28
CA LEU A 384 2.97 3.90 45.17
C LEU A 384 1.55 3.38 44.91
N CYS A 385 1.36 2.07 44.78
CA CYS A 385 0.05 1.46 44.54
C CYS A 385 -0.95 1.87 45.64
N THR A 386 -0.54 1.80 46.90
CA THR A 386 -1.36 2.17 48.06
C THR A 386 -1.81 3.64 47.98
N ARG A 387 -0.90 4.56 47.65
CA ARG A 387 -1.20 5.99 47.50
C ARG A 387 -2.10 6.30 46.32
N MET A 388 -1.96 5.52 45.25
CA MET A 388 -2.81 5.62 44.07
C MET A 388 -4.18 4.94 44.26
N GLY A 389 -4.43 4.29 45.42
CA GLY A 389 -5.68 3.56 45.68
C GLY A 389 -5.81 2.27 44.85
N VAL A 390 -4.69 1.70 44.42
CA VAL A 390 -4.63 0.46 43.64
C VAL A 390 -4.04 -0.65 44.51
N SER A 391 -4.67 -1.82 44.53
CA SER A 391 -4.15 -2.98 45.25
C SER A 391 -3.01 -3.63 44.47
N TYR A 392 -1.80 -3.63 45.04
CA TYR A 392 -0.64 -4.26 44.41
C TYR A 392 -0.83 -5.76 44.18
N LEU A 393 -1.50 -6.45 45.12
CA LEU A 393 -1.76 -7.88 45.03
C LEU A 393 -2.72 -8.21 43.87
N ASP A 394 -3.69 -7.33 43.62
CA ASP A 394 -4.73 -7.54 42.59
C ASP A 394 -4.30 -7.09 41.18
N LEU A 395 -3.16 -6.38 41.05
CA LEU A 395 -2.61 -6.03 39.74
C LEU A 395 -2.22 -7.29 38.94
N PRO A 396 -2.59 -7.42 37.66
CA PRO A 396 -2.14 -8.52 36.83
C PRO A 396 -0.60 -8.63 36.70
N GLY A 397 -0.10 -9.88 36.62
CA GLY A 397 1.31 -10.21 36.44
C GLY A 397 2.01 -10.64 37.73
N ASP A 398 2.99 -11.53 37.61
CA ASP A 398 3.67 -12.18 38.75
C ASP A 398 5.01 -11.52 39.12
N GLU A 399 5.48 -10.58 38.32
CA GLU A 399 6.78 -9.93 38.46
C GLU A 399 6.66 -8.42 38.37
N LYS A 400 7.57 -7.70 39.05
CA LYS A 400 7.60 -6.23 39.15
C LYS A 400 7.39 -5.49 37.82
N PRO A 401 8.04 -5.86 36.69
CA PRO A 401 7.83 -5.15 35.42
C PRO A 401 6.40 -5.28 34.88
N ARG A 402 5.78 -6.46 35.00
CA ARG A 402 4.40 -6.71 34.57
C ARG A 402 3.39 -6.02 35.49
N LYS A 403 3.67 -5.97 36.80
CA LYS A 403 2.90 -5.20 37.78
C LYS A 403 2.95 -3.69 37.46
N ILE A 404 4.10 -3.15 37.09
CA ILE A 404 4.26 -1.74 36.68
C ILE A 404 3.47 -1.45 35.40
N GLN A 405 3.58 -2.30 34.38
CA GLN A 405 2.80 -2.13 33.14
C GLN A 405 1.29 -2.18 33.42
N SER A 406 0.85 -3.08 34.29
CA SER A 406 -0.56 -3.21 34.67
C SER A 406 -1.05 -2.01 35.50
N LEU A 407 -0.21 -1.48 36.39
CA LEU A 407 -0.48 -0.23 37.11
C LEU A 407 -0.61 0.95 36.14
N LEU A 408 0.30 1.07 35.19
CA LEU A 408 0.28 2.12 34.18
C LEU A 408 -0.94 2.03 33.29
N ALA A 409 -1.30 0.85 32.80
CA ALA A 409 -2.51 0.64 32.02
C ALA A 409 -3.77 1.02 32.85
N THR A 410 -3.83 0.61 34.11
CA THR A 410 -4.95 0.92 35.02
C THR A 410 -5.10 2.42 35.23
N LEU A 411 -4.00 3.11 35.52
CA LEU A 411 -4.03 4.56 35.80
C LEU A 411 -4.20 5.40 34.54
N ALA A 412 -3.71 4.92 33.39
CA ALA A 412 -3.94 5.56 32.11
C ALA A 412 -5.43 5.46 31.69
N MET A 413 -6.10 4.32 31.93
CA MET A 413 -7.54 4.20 31.74
C MET A 413 -8.37 5.13 32.64
N GLN A 414 -7.82 5.54 33.79
CA GLN A 414 -8.48 6.42 34.75
C GLN A 414 -8.12 7.90 34.55
N ASP A 415 -7.27 8.24 33.57
CA ASP A 415 -6.73 9.58 33.35
C ASP A 415 -5.90 10.12 34.54
N ARG A 416 -5.13 9.24 35.20
CA ARG A 416 -4.40 9.51 36.44
C ARG A 416 -2.88 9.42 36.30
N ILE A 417 -2.35 9.51 35.08
CA ILE A 417 -0.90 9.44 34.83
C ILE A 417 -0.18 10.64 35.44
N SER A 418 -0.72 11.85 35.31
CA SER A 418 -0.12 13.06 35.89
C SER A 418 -0.10 13.02 37.43
N GLU A 419 -1.18 12.53 38.04
CA GLU A 419 -1.24 12.28 39.50
C GLU A 419 -0.15 11.28 39.91
N MET A 420 -0.03 10.16 39.19
CA MET A 420 0.97 9.14 39.46
C MET A 420 2.40 9.65 39.35
N LEU A 421 2.74 10.49 38.38
CA LEU A 421 4.07 11.10 38.29
C LEU A 421 4.39 11.97 39.51
N GLN A 422 3.40 12.72 40.02
CA GLN A 422 3.57 13.49 41.26
C GLN A 422 3.76 12.57 42.46
N THR A 423 3.00 11.47 42.52
CA THR A 423 3.13 10.48 43.59
C THR A 423 4.46 9.73 43.53
N VAL A 424 4.97 9.39 42.35
CA VAL A 424 6.31 8.80 42.16
C VAL A 424 7.38 9.75 42.70
N LYS A 425 7.30 11.05 42.38
CA LYS A 425 8.21 12.06 42.95
C LYS A 425 8.14 12.10 44.48
N ALA A 426 6.93 12.09 45.05
CA ALA A 426 6.74 12.10 46.50
C ALA A 426 7.32 10.85 47.18
N VAL A 427 7.07 9.67 46.62
CA VAL A 427 7.58 8.38 47.13
C VAL A 427 9.11 8.35 47.09
N LEU A 428 9.74 8.87 46.04
CA LEU A 428 11.20 8.97 45.96
C LEU A 428 11.78 9.93 47.00
N LEU A 429 11.19 11.11 47.18
CA LEU A 429 11.66 12.11 48.15
C LEU A 429 11.56 11.60 49.59
N GLU A 430 10.45 10.95 49.95
CA GLU A 430 10.26 10.38 51.29
C GLU A 430 11.23 9.22 51.58
N ALA A 431 11.61 8.47 50.55
CA ALA A 431 12.63 7.43 50.64
C ALA A 431 14.08 7.98 50.58
N ASN A 432 14.28 9.30 50.64
CA ASN A 432 15.58 9.96 50.46
C ASN A 432 16.30 9.53 49.16
N ARG A 433 15.56 9.26 48.08
CA ARG A 433 16.10 8.94 46.75
C ARG A 433 16.16 10.21 45.87
N PRO A 434 17.18 10.35 45.00
CA PRO A 434 17.24 11.46 44.07
C PRO A 434 16.08 11.38 43.06
N VAL A 435 15.48 12.53 42.76
CA VAL A 435 14.46 12.66 41.70
C VAL A 435 15.18 12.89 40.38
N PRO A 436 14.96 12.05 39.34
CA PRO A 436 15.59 12.25 38.04
C PRO A 436 15.18 13.58 37.39
N PRO A 437 16.11 14.32 36.76
CA PRO A 437 15.80 15.57 36.06
C PRO A 437 14.70 15.42 35.01
N GLU A 438 14.61 14.27 34.35
CA GLU A 438 13.59 13.96 33.33
C GLU A 438 12.18 13.92 33.93
N LEU A 439 12.05 13.38 35.16
CA LEU A 439 10.79 13.37 35.89
C LEU A 439 10.39 14.79 36.32
N GLU A 440 11.35 15.63 36.70
CA GLU A 440 11.08 17.03 37.04
C GLU A 440 10.63 17.86 35.82
N GLN A 441 11.29 17.67 34.67
CA GLN A 441 10.90 18.31 33.42
C GLN A 441 9.51 17.88 32.96
N ALA A 442 9.17 16.59 33.07
CA ALA A 442 7.83 16.09 32.74
C ALA A 442 6.74 16.71 33.63
N LEU A 443 7.00 16.87 34.93
CA LEU A 443 6.06 17.51 35.86
C LEU A 443 5.92 19.02 35.60
N GLN A 444 7.00 19.71 35.24
CA GLN A 444 6.96 21.13 34.89
C GLN A 444 6.22 21.40 33.57
N ALA A 445 6.22 20.43 32.64
CA ALA A 445 5.50 20.49 31.37
C ALA A 445 4.01 20.15 31.47
N GLY A 446 3.48 19.89 32.68
CA GLY A 446 2.08 19.48 32.89
C GLY A 446 1.82 17.98 32.72
N GLY A 447 2.85 17.14 32.81
CA GLY A 447 2.83 15.70 32.51
C GLY A 447 3.50 15.39 31.17
N PHE A 448 3.50 14.12 30.76
CA PHE A 448 3.83 13.75 29.37
C PHE A 448 2.66 14.20 28.47
N GLY A 449 2.66 15.48 28.09
CA GLY A 449 1.51 16.18 27.50
C GLY A 449 0.71 15.41 26.45
N GLY A 450 -0.60 15.39 26.65
CA GLY A 450 -1.60 14.89 25.72
C GLY A 450 -2.55 13.94 26.44
N ASP A 451 -3.52 14.49 27.17
CA ASP A 451 -4.78 13.80 27.47
C ASP A 451 -5.17 13.04 26.20
N ALA A 452 -5.39 11.72 26.32
CA ALA A 452 -5.85 10.90 25.22
C ALA A 452 -7.17 11.51 24.74
N THR A 453 -7.10 12.39 23.74
CA THR A 453 -8.29 13.01 23.19
C THR A 453 -9.11 11.83 22.68
N PRO A 454 -10.33 11.61 23.18
CA PRO A 454 -11.14 10.49 22.73
C PRO A 454 -11.21 10.58 21.22
N VAL A 455 -10.58 9.63 20.52
CA VAL A 455 -10.61 9.66 19.06
C VAL A 455 -12.03 9.27 18.71
N GLN A 456 -12.79 10.23 18.19
CA GLN A 456 -14.17 9.98 17.84
C GLN A 456 -14.22 8.87 16.78
N PRO A 457 -15.15 7.91 16.89
CA PRO A 457 -15.36 6.88 15.87
C PRO A 457 -15.48 7.51 14.48
N ALA A 458 -14.83 6.91 13.49
CA ALA A 458 -14.86 7.42 12.14
C ALA A 458 -16.28 7.44 11.57
N ALA A 459 -16.61 8.55 10.92
CA ALA A 459 -17.84 8.74 10.16
C ALA A 459 -17.57 9.57 8.91
N PHE A 460 -18.24 9.21 7.82
CA PHE A 460 -18.13 9.84 6.51
C PHE A 460 -19.52 9.99 5.89
N ASN A 461 -19.76 11.13 5.27
CA ASN A 461 -20.83 11.31 4.30
C ASN A 461 -20.34 10.82 2.94
N VAL A 462 -21.12 9.96 2.30
CA VAL A 462 -20.83 9.40 0.97
C VAL A 462 -21.99 9.69 0.04
N GLU A 463 -21.67 10.22 -1.15
CA GLU A 463 -22.62 10.39 -2.24
C GLU A 463 -22.08 9.63 -3.47
N ILE A 464 -22.86 8.67 -3.98
CA ILE A 464 -22.54 7.96 -5.21
C ILE A 464 -23.62 8.23 -6.24
N THR A 465 -23.23 8.84 -7.36
CA THR A 465 -24.11 9.05 -8.51
C THR A 465 -23.79 8.03 -9.60
N TYR A 466 -24.68 7.06 -9.78
CA TYR A 466 -24.63 6.12 -10.89
C TYR A 466 -25.37 6.70 -12.10
N THR A 467 -24.71 6.79 -13.25
CA THR A 467 -25.35 7.06 -14.54
C THR A 467 -25.32 5.79 -15.37
N VAL A 468 -26.50 5.18 -15.58
CA VAL A 468 -26.68 3.95 -16.33
C VAL A 468 -27.16 4.27 -17.74
N TYR A 469 -26.47 3.74 -18.73
CA TYR A 469 -26.80 3.91 -20.15
C TYR A 469 -27.39 2.63 -20.74
N GLY A 470 -28.19 2.77 -21.80
CA GLY A 470 -28.79 1.65 -22.52
C GLY A 470 -27.79 0.74 -23.24
N SER A 471 -26.51 1.11 -23.30
CA SER A 471 -25.40 0.22 -23.70
C SER A 471 -25.01 -0.79 -22.62
N GLY A 472 -25.38 -0.55 -21.36
CA GLY A 472 -24.91 -1.29 -20.19
C GLY A 472 -23.71 -0.64 -19.50
N ASP A 473 -23.21 0.50 -19.99
CA ASP A 473 -22.20 1.28 -19.26
C ASP A 473 -22.82 1.90 -18.00
N VAL A 474 -22.06 1.85 -16.91
CA VAL A 474 -22.39 2.48 -15.63
C VAL A 474 -21.24 3.41 -15.26
N LEU A 475 -21.51 4.71 -15.17
CA LEU A 475 -20.57 5.68 -14.60
C LEU A 475 -20.91 5.88 -13.13
N ALA A 476 -19.96 5.63 -12.24
CA ALA A 476 -20.07 5.94 -10.83
C ALA A 476 -19.20 7.17 -10.51
N HIS A 477 -19.85 8.25 -10.09
CA HIS A 477 -19.19 9.44 -9.54
C HIS A 477 -19.30 9.35 -8.02
N VAL A 478 -18.17 9.31 -7.32
CA VAL A 478 -18.10 9.06 -5.88
C VAL A 478 -17.58 10.30 -5.17
N HIS A 479 -18.29 10.77 -4.16
CA HIS A 479 -17.92 11.89 -3.31
C HIS A 479 -17.90 11.41 -1.86
N VAL A 480 -16.77 11.58 -1.18
CA VAL A 480 -16.58 11.18 0.23
C VAL A 480 -16.15 12.38 1.04
N LYS A 481 -16.77 12.59 2.19
CA LYS A 481 -16.44 13.67 3.11
C LYS A 481 -16.40 13.16 4.55
N PRO A 482 -15.28 13.31 5.28
CA PRO A 482 -15.22 12.99 6.70
C PRO A 482 -16.15 13.90 7.50
N GLU A 483 -16.87 13.34 8.46
CA GLU A 483 -17.65 14.08 9.45
C GLU A 483 -16.84 14.40 10.71
N VAL A 484 -15.80 13.60 10.96
CA VAL A 484 -14.93 13.70 12.11
C VAL A 484 -13.60 14.32 11.68
N GLN A 485 -13.14 15.32 12.43
CA GLN A 485 -11.84 15.95 12.23
C GLN A 485 -10.74 15.20 12.98
N GLY A 486 -9.49 15.32 12.52
CA GLY A 486 -8.34 14.72 13.20
C GLY A 486 -8.26 13.19 13.06
N LEU A 487 -9.02 12.61 12.14
CA LEU A 487 -8.90 11.20 11.79
C LEU A 487 -7.48 10.87 11.29
N PRO A 488 -6.95 9.67 11.59
CA PRO A 488 -5.70 9.22 10.99
C PRO A 488 -5.84 9.13 9.46
N PHE A 489 -4.71 9.04 8.76
CA PHE A 489 -4.73 8.71 7.33
C PHE A 489 -5.46 7.39 7.10
N LEU A 490 -6.08 7.23 5.94
CA LEU A 490 -6.85 6.07 5.53
C LEU A 490 -5.93 4.92 5.10
N PRO A 491 -6.25 3.66 5.43
CA PRO A 491 -5.60 2.51 4.84
C PRO A 491 -5.80 2.48 3.31
N ARG A 492 -7.05 2.67 2.87
CA ARG A 492 -7.44 2.83 1.45
C ARG A 492 -8.69 3.70 1.31
N LEU A 493 -9.01 4.09 0.08
CA LEU A 493 -10.35 4.54 -0.30
C LEU A 493 -10.68 4.05 -1.72
N GLY A 494 -11.79 3.36 -1.87
CA GLY A 494 -12.17 2.77 -3.16
C GLY A 494 -13.54 2.14 -3.20
N LEU A 495 -13.79 1.41 -4.28
CA LEU A 495 -14.98 0.62 -4.52
C LEU A 495 -14.63 -0.87 -4.53
N GLN A 496 -15.24 -1.65 -3.63
CA GLN A 496 -15.16 -3.10 -3.64
C GLN A 496 -16.39 -3.72 -4.33
N MET A 497 -16.17 -4.80 -5.06
CA MET A 497 -17.24 -5.56 -5.69
C MET A 497 -16.88 -7.05 -5.82
N ARG A 498 -17.90 -7.87 -6.09
CA ARG A 498 -17.77 -9.32 -6.27
C ARG A 498 -18.21 -9.71 -7.67
N LEU A 499 -17.29 -10.33 -8.41
CA LEU A 499 -17.59 -10.97 -9.68
C LEU A 499 -17.84 -12.47 -9.42
N PRO A 500 -18.75 -13.12 -10.15
CA PRO A 500 -19.01 -14.54 -9.97
C PRO A 500 -17.80 -15.40 -10.36
N GLU A 501 -17.86 -16.68 -10.00
CA GLU A 501 -16.86 -17.68 -10.37
C GLU A 501 -16.57 -17.70 -11.89
N GLY A 502 -15.29 -17.89 -12.23
CA GLY A 502 -14.83 -18.09 -13.61
C GLY A 502 -14.32 -16.82 -14.32
N PHE A 503 -14.34 -15.65 -13.68
CA PHE A 503 -13.75 -14.40 -14.18
C PHE A 503 -12.23 -14.33 -13.90
N GLU A 504 -11.51 -15.33 -14.37
CA GLU A 504 -10.13 -15.61 -13.93
C GLU A 504 -9.06 -14.83 -14.67
N ARG A 505 -9.29 -14.41 -15.92
CA ARG A 505 -8.27 -13.74 -16.72
C ARG A 505 -8.31 -12.23 -16.48
N VAL A 506 -7.26 -11.68 -15.87
CA VAL A 506 -7.11 -10.25 -15.59
C VAL A 506 -6.21 -9.63 -16.65
N THR A 507 -6.63 -8.53 -17.27
CA THR A 507 -5.81 -7.72 -18.17
C THR A 507 -5.94 -6.26 -17.81
N TRP A 508 -4.84 -5.52 -17.69
CA TRP A 508 -4.87 -4.12 -17.29
C TRP A 508 -3.84 -3.28 -18.04
N PHE A 509 -4.08 -1.97 -18.11
CA PHE A 509 -3.10 -0.99 -18.55
C PHE A 509 -2.70 -0.08 -17.38
N GLY A 510 -1.48 -0.23 -16.89
CA GLY A 510 -0.95 0.48 -15.74
C GLY A 510 0.39 -0.09 -15.30
N ARG A 511 0.78 0.08 -14.04
CA ARG A 511 2.04 -0.50 -13.54
C ARG A 511 1.94 -2.01 -13.36
N GLY A 512 3.01 -2.72 -13.69
CA GLY A 512 3.08 -4.17 -13.55
C GLY A 512 4.37 -4.81 -14.09
N PRO A 513 4.42 -6.16 -14.16
CA PRO A 513 3.32 -7.08 -13.86
C PRO A 513 3.15 -7.42 -12.37
N HIS A 514 4.16 -7.22 -11.53
CA HIS A 514 4.12 -7.50 -10.09
C HIS A 514 3.33 -6.43 -9.31
N GLU A 515 3.06 -6.65 -8.02
CA GLU A 515 2.35 -5.67 -7.18
C GLU A 515 3.17 -4.40 -6.91
N THR A 516 2.48 -3.29 -6.76
CA THR A 516 3.05 -1.95 -6.60
C THR A 516 2.23 -1.14 -5.60
N TYR A 517 2.89 -0.22 -4.89
CA TYR A 517 2.28 0.75 -3.97
C TYR A 517 2.82 2.14 -4.26
N ASN A 518 2.17 3.20 -3.78
CA ASN A 518 2.53 4.58 -4.14
C ASN A 518 3.97 4.97 -3.71
N ASP A 519 4.55 4.26 -2.73
CA ASP A 519 5.92 4.39 -2.25
C ASP A 519 6.84 3.22 -2.64
N ARG A 520 6.37 2.31 -3.50
CA ARG A 520 7.13 1.16 -4.06
C ARG A 520 6.58 0.79 -5.44
N GLN A 521 6.99 1.53 -6.46
CA GLN A 521 6.48 1.36 -7.83
C GLN A 521 7.46 1.69 -8.96
N GLU A 522 8.68 2.13 -8.66
CA GLU A 522 9.69 2.45 -9.67
C GLU A 522 10.17 1.21 -10.42
N GLY A 523 10.13 0.04 -9.76
CA GLY A 523 10.44 -1.28 -10.31
C GLY A 523 9.44 -1.81 -11.33
N ALA A 524 8.32 -1.12 -11.54
CA ALA A 524 7.25 -1.55 -12.43
C ALA A 524 7.09 -0.62 -13.64
N ARG A 525 7.02 -1.21 -14.83
CA ARG A 525 6.74 -0.49 -16.09
C ARG A 525 5.25 -0.19 -16.22
N VAL A 526 4.91 0.86 -16.95
CA VAL A 526 3.55 1.09 -17.45
C VAL A 526 3.38 0.39 -18.80
N ASP A 527 2.49 -0.60 -18.87
CA ASP A 527 2.18 -1.34 -20.11
C ASP A 527 0.84 -2.09 -19.97
N VAL A 528 0.42 -2.77 -21.03
CA VAL A 528 -0.70 -3.71 -20.96
C VAL A 528 -0.18 -5.08 -20.53
N PHE A 529 -0.66 -5.56 -19.39
CA PHE A 529 -0.30 -6.84 -18.80
C PHE A 529 -1.51 -7.76 -18.74
N THR A 530 -1.26 -9.08 -18.71
CA THR A 530 -2.27 -10.11 -18.52
C THR A 530 -1.76 -11.14 -17.53
N SER A 531 -2.64 -11.61 -16.65
CA SER A 531 -2.41 -12.70 -15.71
C SER A 531 -3.73 -13.41 -15.40
N THR A 532 -3.70 -14.35 -14.46
CA THR A 532 -4.88 -14.88 -13.77
C THR A 532 -5.10 -14.19 -12.42
N VAL A 533 -6.28 -14.35 -11.82
CA VAL A 533 -6.57 -13.90 -10.44
C VAL A 533 -5.67 -14.63 -9.42
N ASP A 534 -5.43 -15.93 -9.61
CA ASP A 534 -4.52 -16.69 -8.75
C ASP A 534 -3.07 -16.15 -8.81
N GLU A 535 -2.60 -15.73 -9.98
CA GLU A 535 -1.28 -15.07 -10.14
C GLU A 535 -1.22 -13.65 -9.55
N GLN A 536 -2.35 -13.04 -9.18
CA GLN A 536 -2.34 -11.75 -8.47
C GLN A 536 -2.07 -11.88 -6.98
N PHE A 537 -2.32 -13.06 -6.39
CA PHE A 537 -2.08 -13.29 -4.98
C PHE A 537 -0.60 -13.47 -4.69
N VAL A 538 -0.08 -12.70 -3.74
CA VAL A 538 1.29 -12.87 -3.23
C VAL A 538 1.22 -13.60 -1.88
N PRO A 539 1.77 -14.83 -1.78
CA PRO A 539 1.61 -15.67 -0.60
C PRO A 539 2.61 -15.32 0.50
N TYR A 540 2.57 -14.07 0.99
CA TYR A 540 3.35 -13.66 2.16
C TYR A 540 3.12 -14.65 3.32
N ILE A 541 4.18 -15.02 4.04
CA ILE A 541 4.12 -16.04 5.11
C ILE A 541 3.11 -15.66 6.20
N VAL A 542 3.00 -14.37 6.50
CA VAL A 542 1.87 -13.82 7.26
C VAL A 542 0.90 -13.19 6.25
N PRO A 543 -0.35 -13.69 6.14
CA PRO A 543 -1.36 -13.07 5.30
C PRO A 543 -1.57 -11.59 5.64
N GLN A 544 -1.67 -10.75 4.60
CA GLN A 544 -1.80 -9.30 4.70
C GLN A 544 -2.26 -8.73 3.35
N GLU A 545 -2.47 -7.41 3.24
CA GLU A 545 -2.77 -6.76 1.96
C GLU A 545 -1.67 -7.04 0.91
N ASN A 546 -2.10 -7.44 -0.30
CA ASN A 546 -1.23 -7.76 -1.43
C ASN A 546 -1.96 -7.61 -2.78
N GLY A 547 -1.21 -7.73 -3.89
CA GLY A 547 -1.74 -7.82 -5.24
C GLY A 547 -2.12 -6.48 -5.89
N ASN A 548 -1.92 -5.36 -5.19
CA ASN A 548 -2.27 -4.02 -5.69
C ASN A 548 -1.49 -3.64 -6.97
N LYS A 549 -2.14 -2.98 -7.92
CA LYS A 549 -1.54 -2.34 -9.10
C LYS A 549 -1.84 -0.85 -9.06
N THR A 550 -0.82 -0.02 -9.27
CA THR A 550 -0.99 1.45 -9.25
C THR A 550 -1.11 2.06 -10.64
N GLU A 551 -1.68 3.25 -10.70
CA GLU A 551 -1.79 4.08 -11.92
C GLU A 551 -2.46 3.32 -13.09
N VAL A 552 -3.54 2.60 -12.79
CA VAL A 552 -4.25 1.77 -13.77
C VAL A 552 -5.33 2.57 -14.47
N ARG A 553 -5.19 2.69 -15.80
CA ARG A 553 -6.16 3.40 -16.65
C ARG A 553 -7.42 2.56 -16.81
N TRP A 554 -7.25 1.26 -17.04
CA TRP A 554 -8.34 0.30 -17.13
C TRP A 554 -7.89 -1.10 -16.72
N VAL A 555 -8.82 -1.88 -16.18
CA VAL A 555 -8.68 -3.30 -15.87
C VAL A 555 -9.88 -4.06 -16.40
N SER A 556 -9.64 -5.26 -16.93
CA SER A 556 -10.64 -6.17 -17.44
C SER A 556 -10.49 -7.53 -16.79
N LEU A 557 -11.61 -8.13 -16.38
CA LEU A 557 -11.69 -9.52 -15.99
C LEU A 557 -12.56 -10.25 -17.00
N ASN A 558 -12.05 -11.36 -17.55
CA ASN A 558 -12.73 -12.12 -18.60
C ASN A 558 -13.02 -13.54 -18.12
N ALA A 559 -14.21 -14.00 -18.43
CA ALA A 559 -14.55 -15.40 -18.31
C ALA A 559 -14.04 -16.23 -19.49
N GLU A 560 -14.04 -17.56 -19.36
CA GLU A 560 -13.55 -18.48 -20.40
C GLU A 560 -14.22 -18.27 -21.77
N ASP A 561 -15.52 -17.98 -21.77
CA ASP A 561 -16.32 -17.71 -22.98
C ASP A 561 -16.03 -16.34 -23.62
N GLN A 562 -15.06 -15.59 -23.10
CA GLN A 562 -14.62 -14.26 -23.50
C GLN A 562 -15.60 -13.12 -23.14
N VAL A 563 -16.64 -13.38 -22.35
CA VAL A 563 -17.44 -12.29 -21.77
C VAL A 563 -16.58 -11.53 -20.76
N GLY A 564 -16.48 -10.20 -20.92
CA GLY A 564 -15.59 -9.36 -20.13
C GLY A 564 -16.33 -8.33 -19.28
N PHE A 565 -15.76 -8.06 -18.10
CA PHE A 565 -16.11 -6.94 -17.23
C PHE A 565 -14.96 -5.95 -17.22
N LEU A 566 -15.18 -4.76 -17.78
CA LEU A 566 -14.19 -3.69 -17.90
C LEU A 566 -14.49 -2.58 -16.88
N ALA A 567 -13.48 -2.22 -16.10
CA ALA A 567 -13.44 -1.04 -15.26
C ALA A 567 -12.42 -0.02 -15.79
N VAL A 568 -12.79 1.25 -15.80
CA VAL A 568 -11.94 2.36 -16.27
C VAL A 568 -11.91 3.47 -15.22
N GLY A 569 -10.71 3.85 -14.79
CA GLY A 569 -10.51 4.98 -13.89
C GLY A 569 -10.41 6.30 -14.65
N LYS A 570 -10.79 7.42 -14.04
CA LYS A 570 -10.57 8.76 -14.60
C LYS A 570 -9.80 9.65 -13.60
N PRO A 571 -8.53 10.01 -13.87
CA PRO A 571 -7.69 9.54 -14.99
C PRO A 571 -7.17 8.11 -14.83
N TRP A 572 -7.10 7.60 -13.60
CA TRP A 572 -6.66 6.24 -13.27
C TRP A 572 -7.22 5.84 -11.89
N ILE A 573 -7.10 4.56 -11.58
CA ILE A 573 -7.41 3.93 -10.28
C ILE A 573 -6.24 3.02 -9.89
N ASN A 574 -6.22 2.57 -8.64
CA ASN A 574 -5.49 1.34 -8.29
C ASN A 574 -6.45 0.16 -8.32
N PHE A 575 -5.96 -1.06 -8.47
CA PHE A 575 -6.81 -2.24 -8.31
C PHE A 575 -6.11 -3.43 -7.67
N SER A 576 -6.92 -4.30 -7.05
CA SER A 576 -6.55 -5.68 -6.71
C SER A 576 -7.71 -6.61 -7.03
N ALA A 577 -7.41 -7.84 -7.45
CA ALA A 577 -8.39 -8.88 -7.74
C ALA A 577 -7.91 -10.18 -7.10
N LEU A 578 -8.63 -10.69 -6.09
CA LEU A 578 -8.22 -11.83 -5.27
C LEU A 578 -9.40 -12.77 -4.97
N HIS A 579 -9.11 -14.02 -4.64
CA HIS A 579 -10.09 -14.98 -4.13
C HIS A 579 -10.14 -15.05 -2.60
N TYR A 580 -9.67 -14.00 -1.92
CA TYR A 580 -9.62 -13.93 -0.46
C TYR A 580 -10.29 -12.66 0.00
N SER A 581 -11.03 -12.73 1.11
CA SER A 581 -11.64 -11.54 1.71
C SER A 581 -10.62 -10.79 2.56
N VAL A 582 -10.86 -9.49 2.76
CA VAL A 582 -9.98 -8.66 3.61
C VAL A 582 -10.02 -9.14 5.06
N GLU A 583 -11.16 -9.63 5.53
CA GLU A 583 -11.32 -10.15 6.89
C GLU A 583 -10.52 -11.43 7.11
N ASP A 584 -10.38 -12.27 6.08
CA ASP A 584 -9.62 -13.50 6.17
C ASP A 584 -8.11 -13.22 6.11
N LEU A 585 -7.69 -12.29 5.24
CA LEU A 585 -6.31 -11.79 5.20
C LEU A 585 -5.87 -11.10 6.51
N ASP A 586 -6.78 -10.41 7.21
CA ASP A 586 -6.49 -9.72 8.49
C ASP A 586 -6.42 -10.70 9.69
N ARG A 587 -7.17 -11.82 9.62
CA ARG A 587 -7.29 -12.77 10.74
C ARG A 587 -6.27 -13.91 10.69
N CYS A 588 -6.03 -14.47 9.51
CA CYS A 588 -5.21 -15.67 9.35
C CYS A 588 -3.73 -15.38 9.64
N ARG A 589 -3.06 -16.35 10.24
CA ARG A 589 -1.63 -16.27 10.58
C ARG A 589 -0.75 -16.91 9.52
N HIS A 590 -1.32 -17.86 8.76
CA HIS A 590 -0.62 -18.58 7.70
C HIS A 590 -1.46 -18.69 6.42
N PRO A 591 -0.87 -18.68 5.21
CA PRO A 591 -1.61 -18.79 3.95
C PRO A 591 -2.48 -20.03 3.82
N HIS A 592 -2.10 -21.14 4.45
CA HIS A 592 -2.85 -22.38 4.36
C HIS A 592 -4.17 -22.35 5.17
N GLU A 593 -4.36 -21.35 6.02
CA GLU A 593 -5.59 -21.10 6.79
C GLU A 593 -6.62 -20.30 5.99
N LEU A 594 -6.20 -19.67 4.88
CA LEU A 594 -7.07 -18.84 4.05
C LEU A 594 -8.15 -19.68 3.37
N THR A 595 -9.37 -19.16 3.39
CA THR A 595 -10.54 -19.71 2.71
C THR A 595 -10.64 -19.10 1.32
N ARG A 596 -10.30 -19.89 0.31
CA ARG A 596 -10.49 -19.50 -1.09
C ARG A 596 -11.98 -19.35 -1.40
N LEU A 597 -12.37 -18.19 -1.91
CA LEU A 597 -13.72 -17.90 -2.39
C LEU A 597 -13.88 -18.34 -3.85
N PRO A 598 -15.08 -18.81 -4.27
CA PRO A 598 -15.37 -19.02 -5.68
C PRO A 598 -15.48 -17.69 -6.44
N GLU A 599 -15.94 -16.61 -5.79
CA GLU A 599 -15.99 -15.27 -6.38
C GLU A 599 -14.61 -14.61 -6.44
N VAL A 600 -14.49 -13.62 -7.32
CA VAL A 600 -13.37 -12.68 -7.33
C VAL A 600 -13.77 -11.43 -6.55
N VAL A 601 -13.00 -11.10 -5.52
CA VAL A 601 -13.07 -9.82 -4.79
C VAL A 601 -12.23 -8.81 -5.56
N LEU A 602 -12.90 -7.87 -6.24
CA LEU A 602 -12.28 -6.80 -7.01
C LEU A 602 -12.37 -5.50 -6.23
N ASN A 603 -11.24 -4.86 -5.98
CA ASN A 603 -11.17 -3.51 -5.45
C ASN A 603 -10.70 -2.54 -6.55
N LEU A 604 -11.37 -1.40 -6.68
CA LEU A 604 -11.04 -0.30 -7.57
C LEU A 604 -10.86 0.97 -6.72
N ASP A 605 -9.63 1.31 -6.40
CA ASP A 605 -9.33 2.36 -5.43
C ASP A 605 -9.02 3.70 -6.09
N TYR A 606 -9.49 4.78 -5.46
CA TYR A 606 -8.92 6.10 -5.65
C TYR A 606 -7.45 6.10 -5.21
N GLY A 607 -7.17 5.47 -4.08
CA GLY A 607 -5.82 5.38 -3.55
C GLY A 607 -5.70 4.45 -2.35
N GLN A 608 -4.45 4.15 -2.02
CA GLN A 608 -4.06 3.37 -0.86
C GLN A 608 -2.85 4.05 -0.21
N SER A 609 -2.76 4.03 1.12
CA SER A 609 -1.57 4.51 1.81
C SER A 609 -0.36 3.64 1.49
N GLY A 610 0.84 4.22 1.51
CA GLY A 610 2.09 3.50 1.27
C GLY A 610 2.38 2.40 2.27
N LEU A 611 3.42 1.61 1.99
CA LEU A 611 3.88 0.53 2.85
C LEU A 611 4.76 1.07 3.99
N GLY A 612 5.71 1.94 3.68
CA GLY A 612 6.82 2.31 4.57
C GLY A 612 7.73 1.13 4.89
N SER A 613 8.45 1.21 6.00
CA SER A 613 9.29 0.12 6.54
C SER A 613 9.18 0.09 8.08
N ALA A 614 7.97 0.30 8.60
CA ALA A 614 7.74 0.63 10.00
C ALA A 614 7.86 -0.56 10.96
N SER A 615 7.87 -1.80 10.46
CA SER A 615 8.10 -3.01 11.27
C SER A 615 9.40 -2.93 12.06
N CYS A 616 10.46 -2.39 11.45
CA CYS A 616 11.65 -1.88 12.13
C CYS A 616 12.22 -0.68 11.35
N GLY A 617 11.98 0.54 11.82
CA GLY A 617 12.48 1.76 11.18
C GLY A 617 11.39 2.80 10.86
N PRO A 618 11.62 3.70 9.89
CA PRO A 618 10.66 4.75 9.57
C PRO A 618 9.38 4.19 8.93
N GLY A 619 8.27 4.83 9.26
CA GLY A 619 6.99 4.62 8.61
C GLY A 619 6.94 5.20 7.20
N ARG A 620 5.75 5.16 6.58
CA ARG A 620 5.53 5.82 5.28
C ARG A 620 5.64 7.34 5.41
N LEU A 621 6.16 7.98 4.37
CA LEU A 621 6.24 9.44 4.32
C LEU A 621 4.84 10.06 4.20
N GLU A 622 4.66 11.27 4.71
CA GLU A 622 3.36 11.97 4.68
C GLU A 622 2.78 12.08 3.26
N LYS A 623 3.64 12.30 2.24
CA LYS A 623 3.22 12.36 0.83
C LYS A 623 2.62 11.05 0.29
N TYR A 624 2.84 9.94 0.99
CA TYR A 624 2.32 8.61 0.66
C TYR A 624 1.16 8.18 1.55
N GLN A 625 0.74 9.03 2.49
CA GLN A 625 -0.44 8.80 3.32
C GLN A 625 -1.68 9.32 2.61
N LEU A 626 -2.69 8.47 2.48
CA LEU A 626 -4.00 8.87 1.98
C LEU A 626 -4.76 9.60 3.10
N LYS A 627 -4.85 10.92 3.05
CA LYS A 627 -5.49 11.70 4.11
C LYS A 627 -7.00 11.49 4.15
N ALA A 628 -7.58 11.48 5.35
CA ALA A 628 -9.03 11.46 5.53
C ALA A 628 -9.61 12.87 5.28
N GLU A 629 -9.74 13.24 4.01
CA GLU A 629 -10.25 14.53 3.56
C GLU A 629 -11.37 14.38 2.53
N LYS A 630 -11.89 15.51 2.01
CA LYS A 630 -12.89 15.47 0.95
C LYS A 630 -12.25 14.90 -0.32
N ILE A 631 -12.75 13.76 -0.80
CA ILE A 631 -12.23 13.05 -1.98
C ILE A 631 -13.35 12.84 -2.99
N GLU A 632 -13.04 12.99 -4.27
CA GLU A 632 -13.95 12.74 -5.39
C GLU A 632 -13.22 11.92 -6.46
N PHE A 633 -13.88 10.88 -6.98
CA PHE A 633 -13.31 10.05 -8.05
C PHE A 633 -14.39 9.35 -8.87
N ASP A 634 -14.00 8.96 -10.10
CA ASP A 634 -14.90 8.38 -11.08
C ASP A 634 -14.44 7.00 -11.55
N VAL A 635 -15.39 6.08 -11.68
CA VAL A 635 -15.17 4.77 -12.28
C VAL A 635 -16.25 4.49 -13.32
N ARG A 636 -15.85 4.01 -14.50
CA ARG A 636 -16.77 3.44 -15.49
C ARG A 636 -16.72 1.93 -15.45
N LEU A 637 -17.87 1.28 -15.35
CA LEU A 637 -18.05 -0.16 -15.48
C LEU A 637 -18.75 -0.48 -16.79
N ARG A 638 -18.30 -1.53 -17.47
CA ARG A 638 -18.85 -1.91 -18.78
C ARG A 638 -18.77 -3.42 -19.05
N PRO A 639 -19.88 -4.06 -19.44
CA PRO A 639 -19.85 -5.39 -20.05
C PRO A 639 -19.36 -5.33 -21.51
N TYR A 640 -18.63 -6.34 -21.97
CA TYR A 640 -18.23 -6.41 -23.39
C TYR A 640 -17.99 -7.82 -23.92
N ASP A 641 -17.97 -7.96 -25.25
CA ASP A 641 -17.64 -9.20 -25.95
C ASP A 641 -16.14 -9.25 -26.27
N GLY A 642 -15.35 -10.04 -25.54
CA GLY A 642 -13.91 -10.17 -25.80
C GLY A 642 -13.56 -10.79 -27.15
N ARG A 643 -14.54 -11.33 -27.90
CA ARG A 643 -14.31 -11.88 -29.26
C ARG A 643 -14.35 -10.81 -30.34
N SER A 644 -15.15 -9.77 -30.15
CA SER A 644 -15.36 -8.71 -31.16
C SER A 644 -14.85 -7.34 -30.71
N ASP A 645 -14.71 -7.11 -29.41
CA ASP A 645 -14.31 -5.83 -28.84
C ASP A 645 -12.89 -5.89 -28.25
N SER A 646 -12.31 -4.71 -28.03
CA SER A 646 -11.01 -4.56 -27.39
C SER A 646 -11.15 -3.66 -26.15
N PRO A 647 -10.74 -4.10 -24.95
CA PRO A 647 -10.82 -3.28 -23.75
C PRO A 647 -10.01 -1.98 -23.89
N VAL A 648 -8.89 -2.00 -24.62
CA VAL A 648 -8.11 -0.81 -24.98
C VAL A 648 -8.96 0.22 -25.74
N LYS A 649 -9.68 -0.20 -26.79
CA LYS A 649 -10.51 0.71 -27.58
C LYS A 649 -11.71 1.21 -26.78
N LEU A 650 -12.35 0.32 -26.02
CA LEU A 650 -13.51 0.67 -25.20
C LEU A 650 -13.12 1.66 -24.09
N ALA A 651 -11.99 1.46 -23.42
CA ALA A 651 -11.53 2.32 -22.32
C ALA A 651 -11.40 3.79 -22.72
N LYS A 652 -11.05 4.05 -23.98
CA LYS A 652 -10.90 5.40 -24.54
C LYS A 652 -12.22 6.11 -24.84
N GLN A 653 -13.35 5.40 -24.91
CA GLN A 653 -14.63 6.03 -25.26
C GLN A 653 -15.04 7.05 -24.19
N ALA A 654 -15.25 8.29 -24.62
CA ALA A 654 -15.70 9.37 -23.76
C ALA A 654 -17.24 9.42 -23.71
N PHE A 655 -17.79 9.81 -22.57
CA PHE A 655 -19.22 10.06 -22.35
C PHE A 655 -19.49 11.56 -22.28
#